data_AF-A0A5B9QT81-F1
#
_entry.id   AF-A0A5B9QT81-F1
#
_cell.length_a   1.000
_cell.length_b   1.000
_cell.length_c   1.000
_cell.angle_alpha   90.00
_cell.angle_beta   90.00
_cell.angle_gamma   90.00
#
_symmetry.space_group_name_H-M   'P 1'
#
loop_
_entity.id
_entity.type
_entity.pdbx_description
1 polymer ?
#
loop_
_entity_poly.entity_id
_entity_poly.type
_entity_poly.pdbx_seq_one_letter_code
_entity_poly.pdbx_strand_id
1 'polypeptide(L)'
;MSRSIAGHRCSPLRTPHPACPRRSSFWIRLAAPLLVASLYLFGIASHAAAQQPAAEESAAGAETAENSVTLVDRQSQVSERFQRLEELLLRLAEVEATENPERAALLRRAAKQSRETFIHDRMSSAADALRVAQFQKAIEDQKSASENLASLLKLLLTEDRPQRIRDEKNRITNWIKDLKRQERRQRGTRARTENGADLESLESEQQGIVEQAEALQQEMAENNQAIEVPSSDSEDQDGESDQADADKPDSEKSDSEKADAEAAQEMKEAVEKAEAAAKAAAEAQAEAEQKAADAKQKQQQAEADGDADAQQQADEAAEQAQAAAEQAKQARQQAEQNLKAAQLAQQSQSSESQSSESQSQDSQSQPSESSPQSQQQQPQTPQQSAQQKLEKALEKMKQAQQDLKDAKREQATEKQRQAEEEIRQAIDQLEKILRQLREEEMQRELARLEARLRKMAQMQTDVLEKTRELAAMPVQDRDRQTDLRAGNLATEEKKIVMEADRAMLLLREEGSSVAFPEVVQQIRGDMQTVSERLAQTKIDVVTQGIQEDVLAALEEMIAALQKAQRDLEKQQQQQQQQQQQQQQGGEQPLVAVLAELKLIRTMQTRVKGTTERYDTMLENSGDAVPAEINELIQGLAERQNRLYTITRDLVLKRNQ
;
A
#
# COMPACT_ATOMS: atom_id res chain seq x y z
N MET A 1 -24.65 54.10 46.43
CA MET A 1 -25.81 54.62 45.66
C MET A 1 -25.56 54.26 44.20
N SER A 2 -26.16 53.18 43.70
CA SER A 2 -27.42 53.23 42.92
C SER A 2 -27.16 53.90 41.57
N ARG A 3 -27.17 53.22 40.41
CA ARG A 3 -28.28 52.52 39.73
C ARG A 3 -27.70 52.12 38.34
N SER A 4 -27.74 50.88 37.86
CA SER A 4 -28.89 50.20 37.24
C SER A 4 -29.74 51.10 36.35
N ILE A 5 -29.67 50.91 35.02
CA ILE A 5 -30.84 50.90 34.13
C ILE A 5 -30.50 50.03 32.92
N ALA A 6 -31.34 49.02 32.74
CA ALA A 6 -31.44 48.11 31.62
C ALA A 6 -32.51 48.63 30.62
N GLY A 7 -32.47 48.09 29.40
CA GLY A 7 -33.56 48.14 28.41
C GLY A 7 -33.45 49.28 27.39
N HIS A 8 -33.69 49.09 26.10
CA HIS A 8 -34.64 48.19 25.45
C HIS A 8 -34.19 47.80 24.03
N ARG A 9 -34.72 46.65 23.61
CA ARG A 9 -34.66 46.03 22.29
C ARG A 9 -35.34 46.92 21.23
N CYS A 10 -34.86 46.86 19.98
CA CYS A 10 -35.65 46.63 18.76
C CYS A 10 -34.74 46.63 17.51
N SER A 11 -34.53 45.45 16.94
CA SER A 11 -34.17 45.23 15.51
C SER A 11 -35.39 45.52 14.62
N PRO A 12 -35.37 45.34 13.29
CA PRO A 12 -34.27 45.18 12.32
C PRO A 12 -34.40 46.22 11.17
N LEU A 13 -33.42 46.36 10.27
CA LEU A 13 -33.68 46.73 8.86
C LEU A 13 -32.38 46.66 8.01
N ARG A 14 -32.47 45.87 6.94
CA ARG A 14 -31.77 45.96 5.64
C ARG A 14 -30.25 45.77 5.57
N THR A 15 -29.90 44.60 5.06
CA THR A 15 -28.72 44.31 4.24
C THR A 15 -28.69 45.13 2.95
N PRO A 16 -27.48 45.32 2.38
CA PRO A 16 -27.34 45.11 0.93
C PRO A 16 -26.17 44.17 0.58
N HIS A 17 -26.47 43.22 -0.30
CA HIS A 17 -25.52 42.43 -1.10
C HIS A 17 -24.77 43.29 -2.13
N PRO A 18 -23.58 42.85 -2.58
CA PRO A 18 -23.16 42.93 -3.99
C PRO A 18 -23.26 41.52 -4.62
N ALA A 19 -24.22 41.25 -5.48
CA ALA A 19 -24.20 41.47 -6.94
C ALA A 19 -23.29 40.49 -7.71
N CYS A 20 -23.88 39.36 -8.15
CA CYS A 20 -23.43 38.55 -9.29
C CYS A 20 -23.76 39.25 -10.62
N PRO A 21 -22.99 39.00 -11.70
CA PRO A 21 -23.49 39.18 -13.06
C PRO A 21 -23.95 37.83 -13.67
N ARG A 22 -25.18 37.84 -14.20
CA ARG A 22 -25.80 36.75 -14.98
C ARG A 22 -25.42 36.85 -16.46
N ARG A 23 -25.12 35.68 -17.03
CA ARG A 23 -25.47 35.13 -18.36
C ARG A 23 -26.06 36.08 -19.41
N SER A 24 -25.42 36.08 -20.59
CA SER A 24 -26.09 36.34 -21.88
C SER A 24 -25.75 35.22 -22.87
N SER A 25 -26.81 34.59 -23.36
CA SER A 25 -26.89 33.57 -24.41
C SER A 25 -26.72 34.18 -25.80
N PHE A 26 -25.87 33.57 -26.65
CA PHE A 26 -25.86 33.81 -28.09
C PHE A 26 -25.82 32.47 -28.83
N TRP A 27 -26.90 32.21 -29.57
CA TRP A 27 -27.04 31.13 -30.54
C TRP A 27 -26.45 31.60 -31.87
N ILE A 28 -25.47 30.90 -32.43
CA ILE A 28 -25.16 30.95 -33.87
C ILE A 28 -24.87 29.53 -34.35
N ARG A 29 -25.82 29.00 -35.13
CA ARG A 29 -25.63 27.88 -36.06
C ARG A 29 -24.89 28.43 -37.28
N LEU A 30 -23.85 27.75 -37.75
CA LEU A 30 -23.42 27.86 -39.14
C LEU A 30 -23.16 26.46 -39.70
N ALA A 31 -24.06 26.05 -40.61
CA ALA A 31 -23.87 24.95 -41.52
C ALA A 31 -23.52 25.56 -42.88
N ALA A 32 -22.51 25.02 -43.56
CA ALA A 32 -22.28 25.24 -44.98
C ALA A 32 -21.56 24.02 -45.58
N PRO A 33 -22.21 23.28 -46.50
CA PRO A 33 -21.55 22.32 -47.38
C PRO A 33 -21.27 22.99 -48.74
N LEU A 34 -20.08 22.76 -49.32
CA LEU A 34 -19.85 23.05 -50.74
C LEU A 34 -18.96 21.99 -51.36
N LEU A 35 -19.58 21.31 -52.32
CA LEU A 35 -19.12 20.21 -53.13
C LEU A 35 -18.86 20.81 -54.53
N VAL A 36 -17.62 20.82 -55.02
CA VAL A 36 -17.33 20.99 -56.47
C VAL A 36 -16.09 20.19 -56.83
N ALA A 37 -16.31 19.23 -57.72
CA ALA A 37 -15.32 18.47 -58.49
C ALA A 37 -14.78 19.28 -59.68
N SER A 38 -13.56 18.95 -60.13
CA SER A 38 -13.04 19.04 -61.53
C SER A 38 -11.53 19.31 -61.51
N LEU A 39 -10.66 18.32 -61.79
CA LEU A 39 -10.11 18.01 -63.12
C LEU A 39 -9.36 19.17 -63.80
N TYR A 40 -8.02 19.03 -63.91
CA TYR A 40 -7.19 19.11 -65.13
C TYR A 40 -5.70 19.06 -64.73
N LEU A 41 -4.95 17.96 -64.95
CA LEU A 41 -4.18 17.62 -66.18
C LEU A 41 -3.03 18.60 -66.53
N PHE A 42 -1.79 18.19 -66.20
CA PHE A 42 -0.53 18.33 -66.97
C PHE A 42 0.58 17.71 -66.07
N GLY A 43 1.34 16.66 -66.40
CA GLY A 43 1.68 16.07 -67.69
C GLY A 43 3.11 16.46 -68.08
N ILE A 44 4.15 15.83 -67.50
CA ILE A 44 5.43 15.59 -68.21
C ILE A 44 5.92 14.18 -67.85
N ALA A 45 5.97 13.36 -68.89
CA ALA A 45 6.52 12.02 -68.93
C ALA A 45 8.03 12.04 -69.24
N SER A 46 8.75 11.03 -68.75
CA SER A 46 9.93 10.40 -69.37
C SER A 46 10.32 9.18 -68.51
N HIS A 47 10.74 8.02 -69.00
CA HIS A 47 10.48 7.15 -70.16
C HIS A 47 11.27 5.85 -69.87
N ALA A 48 10.85 4.71 -70.46
CA ALA A 48 11.55 3.42 -70.56
C ALA A 48 11.49 2.47 -69.33
N ALA A 49 11.15 1.17 -69.43
CA ALA A 49 10.93 0.29 -70.57
C ALA A 49 10.01 -0.91 -70.22
N ALA A 50 9.44 -1.48 -71.29
CA ALA A 50 8.65 -2.70 -71.50
C ALA A 50 8.93 -3.90 -70.56
N GLN A 51 8.05 -4.88 -70.32
CA GLN A 51 7.14 -5.57 -71.25
C GLN A 51 6.18 -6.49 -70.46
N GLN A 52 4.91 -6.55 -70.86
CA GLN A 52 3.94 -7.60 -70.50
C GLN A 52 3.44 -8.28 -71.79
N PRO A 53 3.01 -9.54 -71.73
CA PRO A 53 1.76 -9.99 -72.38
C PRO A 53 0.78 -10.54 -71.33
N ALA A 54 -0.46 -10.00 -71.27
CA ALA A 54 -1.72 -10.56 -71.83
C ALA A 54 -2.13 -11.91 -71.19
N ALA A 55 -3.10 -11.92 -70.25
CA ALA A 55 -4.56 -12.15 -70.42
C ALA A 55 -4.88 -13.60 -70.86
N GLU A 56 -5.66 -14.43 -70.16
CA GLU A 56 -7.11 -14.31 -69.87
C GLU A 56 -7.60 -15.30 -68.76
N GLU A 57 -8.77 -14.98 -68.20
CA GLU A 57 -9.82 -15.85 -67.60
C GLU A 57 -9.56 -16.72 -66.35
N SER A 58 -10.17 -16.31 -65.22
CA SER A 58 -11.36 -16.98 -64.67
C SER A 58 -11.84 -16.28 -63.39
N ALA A 59 -12.96 -15.56 -63.51
CA ALA A 59 -13.78 -15.13 -62.39
C ALA A 59 -14.64 -16.31 -61.93
N ALA A 60 -14.11 -17.14 -61.04
CA ALA A 60 -14.87 -18.08 -60.22
C ALA A 60 -14.02 -18.50 -59.01
N GLY A 61 -14.15 -17.79 -57.89
CA GLY A 61 -13.45 -18.15 -56.65
C GLY A 61 -13.14 -16.96 -55.74
N ALA A 62 -14.10 -16.06 -55.52
CA ALA A 62 -13.93 -14.92 -54.64
C ALA A 62 -14.58 -15.09 -53.25
N GLU A 63 -14.96 -16.31 -52.83
CA GLU A 63 -15.64 -16.50 -51.52
C GLU A 63 -15.12 -17.67 -50.67
N THR A 64 -13.89 -18.16 -50.87
CA THR A 64 -13.30 -19.21 -50.01
C THR A 64 -11.85 -18.95 -49.62
N ALA A 65 -11.50 -17.70 -49.30
CA ALA A 65 -10.17 -17.32 -48.83
C ALA A 65 -10.16 -16.67 -47.44
N GLU A 66 -11.17 -16.91 -46.60
CA GLU A 66 -11.21 -16.34 -45.22
C GLU A 66 -11.12 -17.35 -44.07
N ASN A 67 -11.04 -18.67 -44.30
CA ASN A 67 -11.03 -19.64 -43.20
C ASN A 67 -9.94 -20.72 -43.31
N SER A 68 -8.67 -20.31 -43.20
CA SER A 68 -7.63 -21.23 -42.69
C SER A 68 -6.45 -20.47 -42.07
N VAL A 69 -6.69 -19.59 -41.10
CA VAL A 69 -5.60 -19.21 -40.18
C VAL A 69 -5.25 -20.48 -39.40
N THR A 70 -4.12 -21.10 -39.72
CA THR A 70 -3.72 -22.34 -39.08
C THR A 70 -3.38 -22.07 -37.61
N LEU A 71 -3.47 -23.08 -36.75
CA LEU A 71 -3.10 -22.95 -35.34
C LEU A 71 -1.65 -22.43 -35.18
N VAL A 72 -0.77 -22.83 -36.08
CA VAL A 72 0.63 -22.36 -36.17
C VAL A 72 0.69 -20.86 -36.41
N ASP A 73 -0.12 -20.34 -37.33
CA ASP A 73 -0.18 -18.90 -37.63
C ASP A 73 -0.74 -18.08 -36.46
N ARG A 74 -1.68 -18.65 -35.69
CA ARG A 74 -2.17 -18.00 -34.47
C ARG A 74 -1.09 -17.95 -33.39
N GLN A 75 -0.36 -19.06 -33.20
CA GLN A 75 0.73 -19.13 -32.23
C GLN A 75 1.89 -18.17 -32.58
N SER A 76 2.25 -18.06 -33.87
CA SER A 76 3.27 -17.09 -34.31
C SER A 76 2.82 -15.65 -34.10
N GLN A 77 1.56 -15.33 -34.38
CA GLN A 77 0.99 -14.00 -34.11
C GLN A 77 1.02 -13.63 -32.62
N VAL A 78 0.79 -14.58 -31.71
CA VAL A 78 0.88 -14.34 -30.26
C VAL A 78 2.32 -14.02 -29.85
N SER A 79 3.30 -14.76 -30.38
CA SER A 79 4.73 -14.49 -30.14
C SER A 79 5.12 -13.08 -30.62
N GLU A 80 4.70 -12.68 -31.82
CA GLU A 80 4.99 -11.35 -32.37
C GLU A 80 4.34 -10.22 -31.55
N ARG A 81 3.09 -10.42 -31.09
CA ARG A 81 2.40 -9.45 -30.22
C ARG A 81 3.14 -9.29 -28.88
N PHE A 82 3.65 -10.39 -28.34
CA PHE A 82 4.43 -10.35 -27.11
C PHE A 82 5.75 -9.60 -27.29
N GLN A 83 6.46 -9.82 -28.40
CA GLN A 83 7.66 -9.05 -28.73
C GLN A 83 7.37 -7.54 -28.79
N ARG A 84 6.26 -7.14 -29.44
CA ARG A 84 5.83 -5.73 -29.47
C ARG A 84 5.50 -5.20 -28.07
N LEU A 85 4.91 -6.03 -27.21
CA LEU A 85 4.63 -5.66 -25.82
C LEU A 85 5.94 -5.38 -25.04
N GLU A 86 6.98 -6.20 -25.20
CA GLU A 86 8.28 -5.93 -24.57
C GLU A 86 8.89 -4.61 -25.03
N GLU A 87 8.82 -4.30 -26.32
CA GLU A 87 9.29 -3.02 -26.86
C GLU A 87 8.49 -1.84 -26.31
N LEU A 88 7.17 -1.98 -26.19
CA LEU A 88 6.30 -0.97 -25.63
C LEU A 88 6.57 -0.72 -24.14
N LEU A 89 6.83 -1.77 -23.35
CA LEU A 89 7.18 -1.63 -21.93
C LEU A 89 8.43 -0.76 -21.75
N LEU A 90 9.46 -0.97 -22.58
CA LEU A 90 10.69 -0.16 -22.52
C LEU A 90 10.47 1.29 -22.98
N ARG A 91 9.73 1.49 -24.08
CA ARG A 91 9.40 2.85 -24.57
C ARG A 91 8.57 3.63 -23.55
N LEU A 92 7.57 2.99 -22.95
CA LEU A 92 6.73 3.62 -21.94
C LEU A 92 7.58 3.98 -20.70
N ALA A 93 8.48 3.09 -20.29
CA ALA A 93 9.39 3.35 -19.18
C ALA A 93 10.34 4.54 -19.43
N GLU A 94 10.75 4.79 -20.67
CA GLU A 94 11.56 5.96 -21.02
C GLU A 94 10.76 7.26 -20.94
N VAL A 95 9.54 7.26 -21.46
CA VAL A 95 8.63 8.43 -21.42
C VAL A 95 8.30 8.77 -19.97
N GLU A 96 7.97 7.77 -19.16
CA GLU A 96 7.52 7.96 -17.78
C GLU A 96 8.67 8.15 -16.78
N ALA A 97 9.93 7.99 -17.17
CA ALA A 97 11.07 8.14 -16.26
C ALA A 97 11.13 9.53 -15.60
N THR A 98 10.57 10.54 -16.25
CA THR A 98 10.59 11.93 -15.79
C THR A 98 9.44 12.25 -14.83
N GLU A 99 8.24 11.75 -15.13
CA GLU A 99 7.01 11.99 -14.37
C GLU A 99 6.80 10.97 -13.26
N ASN A 100 7.00 9.68 -13.55
CA ASN A 100 6.75 8.55 -12.66
C ASN A 100 7.95 7.58 -12.63
N PRO A 101 9.02 7.89 -11.88
CA PRO A 101 10.26 7.08 -11.90
C PRO A 101 10.07 5.66 -11.36
N GLU A 102 9.13 5.45 -10.44
CA GLU A 102 8.79 4.13 -9.88
C GLU A 102 8.10 3.24 -10.92
N ARG A 103 7.15 3.81 -11.67
CA ARG A 103 6.47 3.16 -12.79
C ARG A 103 7.46 2.77 -13.88
N ALA A 104 8.32 3.71 -14.28
CA ALA A 104 9.40 3.46 -15.22
C ALA A 104 10.36 2.34 -14.76
N ALA A 105 10.71 2.30 -13.46
CA ALA A 105 11.55 1.24 -12.91
C ALA A 105 10.84 -0.13 -12.93
N LEU A 106 9.54 -0.17 -12.62
CA LEU A 106 8.73 -1.38 -12.66
C LEU A 106 8.58 -1.91 -14.10
N LEU A 107 8.29 -1.05 -15.07
CA LEU A 107 8.19 -1.43 -16.49
C LEU A 107 9.52 -1.96 -17.03
N ARG A 108 10.65 -1.35 -16.64
CA ARG A 108 12.00 -1.88 -16.95
C ARG A 108 12.23 -3.24 -16.30
N ARG A 109 11.80 -3.42 -15.05
CA ARG A 109 11.92 -4.69 -14.33
C ARG A 109 11.05 -5.76 -14.98
N ALA A 110 9.82 -5.43 -15.37
CA ALA A 110 8.90 -6.32 -16.09
C ALA A 110 9.52 -6.77 -17.42
N ALA A 111 10.00 -5.82 -18.23
CA ALA A 111 10.67 -6.13 -19.49
C ALA A 111 11.96 -6.98 -19.28
N LYS A 112 12.73 -6.71 -18.22
CA LYS A 112 13.90 -7.51 -17.86
C LYS A 112 13.50 -8.93 -17.45
N GLN A 113 12.51 -9.08 -16.58
CA GLN A 113 12.02 -10.39 -16.12
C GLN A 113 11.44 -11.20 -17.27
N SER A 114 10.72 -10.56 -18.20
CA SER A 114 10.20 -11.19 -19.43
C SER A 114 11.31 -11.85 -20.25
N ARG A 115 12.43 -11.15 -20.41
CA ARG A 115 13.61 -11.64 -21.12
C ARG A 115 14.34 -12.74 -20.36
N GLU A 116 14.50 -12.59 -19.04
CA GLU A 116 15.15 -13.58 -18.18
C GLU A 116 14.37 -14.89 -18.09
N THR A 117 13.04 -14.83 -18.19
CA THR A 117 12.17 -16.01 -18.21
C THR A 117 11.96 -16.59 -19.61
N PHE A 118 12.57 -15.99 -20.64
CA PHE A 118 12.55 -16.44 -22.04
C PHE A 118 11.13 -16.66 -22.59
N ILE A 119 10.16 -15.82 -22.20
CA ILE A 119 8.73 -16.01 -22.58
C ILE A 119 8.56 -15.99 -24.09
N HIS A 120 9.20 -15.03 -24.77
CA HIS A 120 9.17 -14.94 -26.23
C HIS A 120 9.73 -16.21 -26.89
N ASP A 121 10.88 -16.70 -26.42
CA ASP A 121 11.53 -17.87 -27.00
C ASP A 121 10.70 -19.15 -26.78
N ARG A 122 10.00 -19.26 -25.65
CA ARG A 122 9.02 -20.32 -25.41
C ARG A 122 7.84 -20.24 -26.37
N MET A 123 7.30 -19.05 -26.61
CA MET A 123 6.20 -18.86 -27.58
C MET A 123 6.62 -19.17 -29.02
N SER A 124 7.83 -18.80 -29.40
CA SER A 124 8.42 -19.13 -30.71
C SER A 124 8.68 -20.63 -30.84
N SER A 125 9.27 -21.27 -29.83
CA SER A 125 9.51 -22.72 -29.80
C SER A 125 8.21 -23.51 -29.89
N ALA A 126 7.14 -23.03 -29.23
CA ALA A 126 5.81 -23.62 -29.37
C ALA A 126 5.28 -23.53 -30.81
N ALA A 127 5.47 -22.39 -31.50
CA ALA A 127 5.06 -22.25 -32.90
C ALA A 127 5.81 -23.23 -33.82
N ASP A 128 7.11 -23.41 -33.61
CA ASP A 128 7.93 -24.34 -34.37
C ASP A 128 7.61 -25.81 -34.05
N ALA A 129 7.35 -26.13 -32.78
CA ALA A 129 6.90 -27.45 -32.36
C ALA A 129 5.55 -27.82 -33.00
N LEU A 130 4.60 -26.88 -33.09
CA LEU A 130 3.34 -27.08 -33.82
C LEU A 130 3.58 -27.29 -35.32
N ARG A 131 4.54 -26.59 -35.92
CA ARG A 131 4.90 -26.73 -37.35
C ARG A 131 5.51 -28.10 -37.67
N VAL A 132 6.27 -28.69 -36.74
CA VAL A 132 6.91 -30.01 -36.87
C VAL A 132 6.04 -31.14 -36.27
N ALA A 133 4.79 -30.84 -35.88
CA ALA A 133 3.85 -31.79 -35.26
C ALA A 133 4.33 -32.44 -33.94
N GLN A 134 5.19 -31.75 -33.18
CA GLN A 134 5.63 -32.13 -31.85
C GLN A 134 4.70 -31.55 -30.76
N PHE A 135 3.49 -32.10 -30.65
CA PHE A 135 2.45 -31.54 -29.78
C PHE A 135 2.81 -31.51 -28.30
N GLN A 136 3.50 -32.55 -27.79
CA GLN A 136 3.90 -32.60 -26.39
C GLN A 136 4.82 -31.43 -26.00
N LYS A 137 5.81 -31.15 -26.86
CA LYS A 137 6.72 -30.02 -26.67
C LYS A 137 6.00 -28.69 -26.79
N ALA A 138 5.07 -28.56 -27.74
CA ALA A 138 4.25 -27.36 -27.88
C ALA A 138 3.42 -27.07 -26.62
N ILE A 139 2.81 -28.10 -26.03
CA ILE A 139 2.02 -27.98 -24.79
C ILE A 139 2.90 -27.54 -23.62
N GLU A 140 4.08 -28.14 -23.45
CA GLU A 140 5.02 -27.77 -22.38
C GLU A 140 5.51 -26.32 -22.52
N ASP A 141 5.89 -25.91 -23.74
CA ASP A 141 6.33 -24.54 -24.02
C ASP A 141 5.17 -23.53 -23.85
N GLN A 142 3.94 -23.87 -24.27
CA GLN A 142 2.74 -23.04 -24.04
C GLN A 142 2.40 -22.92 -22.55
N LYS A 143 2.46 -24.02 -21.79
CA LYS A 143 2.21 -24.02 -20.35
C LYS A 143 3.22 -23.16 -19.62
N SER A 144 4.52 -23.35 -19.89
CA SER A 144 5.58 -22.54 -19.30
C SER A 144 5.44 -21.06 -19.66
N ALA A 145 5.13 -20.74 -20.93
CA ALA A 145 4.86 -19.37 -21.34
C ALA A 145 3.67 -18.76 -20.59
N SER A 146 2.58 -19.52 -20.38
CA SER A 146 1.39 -19.05 -19.65
C SER A 146 1.67 -18.77 -18.18
N GLU A 147 2.41 -19.64 -17.49
CA GLU A 147 2.81 -19.48 -16.09
C GLU A 147 3.71 -18.24 -15.92
N ASN A 148 4.66 -18.06 -16.83
CA ASN A 148 5.55 -16.91 -16.82
C ASN A 148 4.80 -15.61 -17.15
N LEU A 149 3.85 -15.63 -18.09
CA LEU A 149 2.95 -14.49 -18.37
C LEU A 149 2.11 -14.11 -17.15
N ALA A 150 1.57 -15.10 -16.42
CA ALA A 150 0.81 -14.83 -15.20
C ALA A 150 1.69 -14.17 -14.13
N SER A 151 2.96 -14.60 -14.01
CA SER A 151 3.92 -13.98 -13.10
C SER A 151 4.26 -12.53 -13.51
N LEU A 152 4.40 -12.28 -14.82
CA LEU A 152 4.67 -10.95 -15.37
C LEU A 152 3.48 -10.01 -15.18
N LEU A 153 2.26 -10.50 -15.42
CA LEU A 153 1.02 -9.77 -15.17
C LEU A 153 0.89 -9.43 -13.69
N LYS A 154 1.16 -10.37 -12.79
CA LYS A 154 1.15 -10.13 -11.34
C LYS A 154 2.12 -9.01 -10.95
N LEU A 155 3.31 -8.98 -11.55
CA LEU A 155 4.28 -7.89 -11.35
C LEU A 155 3.74 -6.55 -11.87
N LEU A 156 3.17 -6.51 -13.08
CA LEU A 156 2.60 -5.29 -13.64
C LEU A 156 1.41 -4.77 -12.81
N LEU A 157 0.57 -5.66 -12.29
CA LEU A 157 -0.54 -5.32 -11.40
C LEU A 157 -0.10 -4.83 -10.00
N THR A 158 1.17 -5.00 -9.62
CA THR A 158 1.68 -4.38 -8.38
C THR A 158 1.83 -2.86 -8.48
N GLU A 159 1.77 -2.30 -9.69
CA GLU A 159 1.88 -0.86 -9.96
C GLU A 159 0.63 -0.08 -9.51
N ASP A 160 -0.58 -0.60 -9.78
CA ASP A 160 -1.84 0.02 -9.35
C ASP A 160 -2.14 -0.18 -7.87
N ARG A 161 -1.23 -0.79 -7.11
CA ARG A 161 -1.45 -1.10 -5.69
C ARG A 161 -1.84 0.14 -4.85
N PRO A 162 -1.30 1.36 -5.05
CA PRO A 162 -1.76 2.55 -4.35
C PRO A 162 -3.20 2.93 -4.71
N GLN A 163 -3.57 2.90 -6.00
CA GLN A 163 -4.93 3.17 -6.45
C GLN A 163 -5.90 2.11 -5.91
N ARG A 164 -5.53 0.83 -5.99
CA ARG A 164 -6.29 -0.29 -5.42
C ARG A 164 -6.52 -0.13 -3.93
N ILE A 165 -5.51 0.25 -3.15
CA ILE A 165 -5.68 0.48 -1.71
C ILE A 165 -6.63 1.64 -1.44
N ARG A 166 -6.54 2.75 -2.19
CA ARG A 166 -7.49 3.86 -2.07
C ARG A 166 -8.91 3.43 -2.42
N ASP A 167 -9.10 2.72 -3.52
CA ASP A 167 -10.40 2.24 -3.97
C ASP A 167 -10.99 1.24 -2.96
N GLU A 168 -10.16 0.35 -2.43
CA GLU A 168 -10.53 -0.62 -1.40
C GLU A 168 -10.90 0.08 -0.08
N LYS A 169 -10.13 1.08 0.36
CA LYS A 169 -10.48 1.94 1.52
C LYS A 169 -11.81 2.65 1.31
N ASN A 170 -12.03 3.22 0.13
CA ASN A 170 -13.27 3.93 -0.21
C ASN A 170 -14.47 2.98 -0.17
N ARG A 171 -14.32 1.80 -0.76
CA ARG A 171 -15.34 0.75 -0.78
C ARG A 171 -15.68 0.26 0.62
N ILE A 172 -14.67 -0.14 1.41
CA ILE A 172 -14.87 -0.59 2.80
C ILE A 172 -15.51 0.52 3.64
N THR A 173 -15.11 1.78 3.43
CA THR A 173 -15.73 2.94 4.10
C THR A 173 -17.22 3.06 3.77
N ASN A 174 -17.61 2.83 2.52
CA ASN A 174 -19.01 2.85 2.11
C ASN A 174 -19.79 1.69 2.74
N TRP A 175 -19.25 0.46 2.70
CA TRP A 175 -19.86 -0.68 3.39
C TRP A 175 -20.05 -0.44 4.89
N ILE A 176 -19.06 0.14 5.57
CA ILE A 176 -19.20 0.52 6.99
C ILE A 176 -20.31 1.55 7.18
N LYS A 177 -20.43 2.55 6.30
CA LYS A 177 -21.52 3.55 6.37
C LYS A 177 -22.88 2.90 6.19
N ASP A 178 -23.01 1.96 5.26
CA ASP A 178 -24.28 1.29 4.97
C ASP A 178 -24.66 0.30 6.05
N LEU A 179 -23.72 -0.49 6.58
CA LEU A 179 -23.94 -1.33 7.76
C LEU A 179 -24.34 -0.50 8.99
N LYS A 180 -23.69 0.65 9.23
CA LYS A 180 -24.09 1.58 10.32
C LYS A 180 -25.48 2.15 10.10
N ARG A 181 -25.90 2.38 8.85
CA ARG A 181 -27.27 2.80 8.52
C ARG A 181 -28.26 1.66 8.82
N GLN A 182 -27.93 0.42 8.44
CA GLN A 182 -28.76 -0.75 8.74
C GLN A 182 -28.89 -1.01 10.23
N GLU A 183 -27.79 -0.95 10.99
CA GLU A 183 -27.80 -1.10 12.45
C GLU A 183 -28.74 -0.09 13.12
N ARG A 184 -28.67 1.19 12.72
CA ARG A 184 -29.55 2.24 13.25
C ARG A 184 -31.02 2.00 12.92
N ARG A 185 -31.31 1.51 11.70
CA ARG A 185 -32.68 1.18 11.27
C ARG A 185 -33.22 0.00 12.06
N GLN A 186 -32.46 -1.09 12.15
CA GLN A 186 -32.81 -2.28 12.91
C GLN A 186 -33.06 -1.95 14.39
N ARG A 187 -32.19 -1.15 15.00
CA ARG A 187 -32.35 -0.66 16.38
C ARG A 187 -33.61 0.18 16.55
N GLY A 188 -33.94 1.01 15.55
CA GLY A 188 -35.16 1.83 15.55
C GLY A 188 -36.44 0.98 15.42
N THR A 189 -36.43 -0.02 14.55
CA THR A 189 -37.53 -0.98 14.41
C THR A 189 -37.69 -1.80 15.68
N ARG A 190 -36.60 -2.33 16.26
CA ARG A 190 -36.63 -3.06 17.53
C ARG A 190 -37.25 -2.25 18.66
N ALA A 191 -36.83 -1.00 18.84
CA ALA A 191 -37.40 -0.12 19.85
C ALA A 191 -38.92 0.08 19.65
N ARG A 192 -39.42 0.12 18.41
CA ARG A 192 -40.86 0.22 18.14
C ARG A 192 -41.59 -1.11 18.35
N THR A 193 -40.96 -2.24 18.06
CA THR A 193 -41.47 -3.58 18.40
C THR A 193 -41.68 -3.71 19.90
N GLU A 194 -40.68 -3.32 20.69
CA GLU A 194 -40.70 -3.30 22.16
C GLU A 194 -41.79 -2.35 22.71
N ASN A 195 -42.00 -1.20 22.07
CA ASN A 195 -42.98 -0.18 22.49
C ASN A 195 -44.42 -0.45 22.06
N GLY A 196 -44.72 -1.60 21.44
CA GLY A 196 -46.11 -1.92 21.12
C GLY A 196 -46.63 -1.30 19.81
N ALA A 197 -45.76 -0.86 18.89
CA ALA A 197 -46.19 -0.27 17.60
C ALA A 197 -47.01 -1.25 16.74
N ASP A 198 -47.73 -0.72 15.74
CA ASP A 198 -48.57 -1.50 14.83
C ASP A 198 -47.76 -2.56 14.05
N LEU A 199 -48.29 -3.79 13.96
CA LEU A 199 -47.56 -4.94 13.41
C LEU A 199 -47.37 -4.84 11.89
N GLU A 200 -48.37 -4.38 11.15
CA GLU A 200 -48.29 -4.25 9.69
C GLU A 200 -47.23 -3.21 9.30
N SER A 201 -47.19 -2.09 10.02
CA SER A 201 -46.12 -1.10 9.87
C SER A 201 -44.73 -1.66 10.22
N LEU A 202 -44.60 -2.45 11.29
CA LEU A 202 -43.31 -3.04 11.70
C LEU A 202 -42.83 -4.09 10.70
N GLU A 203 -43.72 -4.90 10.16
CA GLU A 203 -43.41 -5.91 9.15
C GLU A 203 -42.89 -5.26 7.86
N SER A 204 -43.58 -4.22 7.38
CA SER A 204 -43.14 -3.45 6.20
C SER A 204 -41.78 -2.80 6.41
N GLU A 205 -41.53 -2.23 7.59
CA GLU A 205 -40.22 -1.68 7.94
C GLU A 205 -39.13 -2.75 8.01
N GLN A 206 -39.42 -3.91 8.61
CA GLN A 206 -38.49 -5.02 8.69
C GLN A 206 -38.17 -5.58 7.30
N GLN A 207 -39.15 -5.66 6.41
CA GLN A 207 -38.96 -6.06 5.01
C GLN A 207 -38.00 -5.11 4.29
N GLY A 208 -38.20 -3.79 4.41
CA GLY A 208 -37.32 -2.81 3.78
C GLY A 208 -35.88 -2.83 4.32
N ILE A 209 -35.67 -3.27 5.57
CA ILE A 209 -34.34 -3.50 6.13
C ILE A 209 -33.70 -4.75 5.53
N VAL A 210 -34.45 -5.85 5.40
CA VAL A 210 -33.97 -7.09 4.76
C VAL A 210 -33.57 -6.83 3.32
N GLU A 211 -34.44 -6.21 2.51
CA GLU A 211 -34.18 -5.95 1.08
C GLU A 211 -32.89 -5.16 0.85
N GLN A 212 -32.63 -4.16 1.70
CA GLN A 212 -31.41 -3.36 1.58
C GLN A 212 -30.16 -4.08 2.11
N ALA A 213 -30.31 -4.91 3.14
CA ALA A 213 -29.21 -5.73 3.63
C ALA A 213 -28.86 -6.82 2.59
N GLU A 214 -29.84 -7.36 1.85
CA GLU A 214 -29.63 -8.28 0.73
C GLU A 214 -28.92 -7.59 -0.43
N ALA A 215 -29.36 -6.37 -0.80
CA ALA A 215 -28.67 -5.57 -1.81
C ALA A 215 -27.22 -5.27 -1.42
N LEU A 216 -26.96 -4.98 -0.14
CA LEU A 216 -25.60 -4.78 0.37
C LEU A 216 -24.79 -6.08 0.35
N GLN A 217 -25.39 -7.22 0.68
CA GLN A 217 -24.71 -8.52 0.61
C GLN A 217 -24.31 -8.86 -0.83
N GLN A 218 -25.22 -8.63 -1.80
CA GLN A 218 -24.95 -8.81 -3.22
C GLN A 218 -23.85 -7.87 -3.70
N GLU A 219 -23.95 -6.59 -3.37
CA GLU A 219 -22.91 -5.61 -3.68
C GLU A 219 -21.57 -6.05 -3.10
N MET A 220 -21.52 -6.51 -1.85
CA MET A 220 -20.28 -7.02 -1.26
C MET A 220 -19.77 -8.25 -2.03
N ALA A 221 -20.63 -9.19 -2.41
CA ALA A 221 -20.24 -10.42 -3.10
C ALA A 221 -19.66 -10.19 -4.50
N GLU A 222 -20.36 -9.42 -5.35
CA GLU A 222 -19.90 -9.04 -6.70
C GLU A 222 -18.54 -8.36 -6.66
N ASN A 223 -18.36 -7.53 -5.64
CA ASN A 223 -17.19 -6.72 -5.45
C ASN A 223 -15.98 -7.48 -4.88
N ASN A 224 -16.20 -8.61 -4.21
CA ASN A 224 -15.16 -9.38 -3.52
C ASN A 224 -14.65 -10.55 -4.38
N GLN A 225 -15.19 -10.74 -5.58
CA GLN A 225 -14.52 -11.51 -6.61
C GLN A 225 -13.25 -10.77 -7.00
N ALA A 226 -12.11 -11.29 -6.54
CA ALA A 226 -10.81 -10.94 -7.08
C ALA A 226 -10.87 -11.10 -8.60
N ILE A 227 -10.07 -10.32 -9.34
CA ILE A 227 -9.86 -10.49 -10.78
C ILE A 227 -9.45 -11.94 -11.03
N GLU A 228 -10.43 -12.80 -11.32
CA GLU A 228 -10.20 -14.11 -11.89
C GLU A 228 -9.62 -13.82 -13.26
N VAL A 229 -8.36 -14.20 -13.45
CA VAL A 229 -7.84 -14.44 -14.78
C VAL A 229 -8.79 -15.46 -15.38
N PRO A 230 -9.49 -15.19 -16.49
CA PRO A 230 -10.42 -16.17 -17.04
C PRO A 230 -9.59 -17.38 -17.46
N SER A 231 -9.65 -18.45 -16.66
CA SER A 231 -9.32 -19.78 -17.14
C SER A 231 -10.37 -20.11 -18.17
N SER A 232 -9.92 -20.28 -19.41
CA SER A 232 -10.76 -20.71 -20.51
C SER A 232 -11.21 -22.15 -20.27
N ASP A 233 -12.33 -22.32 -19.59
CA ASP A 233 -13.14 -23.53 -19.68
C ASP A 233 -14.39 -23.17 -20.46
N SER A 234 -14.34 -23.44 -21.75
CA SER A 234 -15.53 -23.57 -22.57
C SER A 234 -16.18 -24.92 -22.25
N GLU A 235 -17.42 -24.83 -21.77
CA GLU A 235 -18.37 -25.93 -21.69
C GLU A 235 -18.54 -26.60 -23.06
N ASP A 236 -18.61 -27.93 -23.07
CA ASP A 236 -19.52 -28.67 -23.95
C ASP A 236 -19.93 -29.98 -23.29
N GLN A 237 -21.25 -30.18 -23.26
CA GLN A 237 -21.98 -31.35 -22.77
C GLN A 237 -22.10 -32.43 -23.86
N ASP A 238 -22.22 -33.67 -23.37
CA ASP A 238 -22.92 -34.84 -23.92
C ASP A 238 -22.40 -35.56 -25.18
N GLY A 239 -22.24 -36.89 -25.05
CA GLY A 239 -22.09 -37.80 -26.19
C GLY A 239 -21.49 -39.17 -25.88
N GLU A 240 -22.32 -40.07 -25.35
CA GLU A 240 -22.15 -41.51 -25.14
C GLU A 240 -21.66 -42.29 -26.39
N SER A 241 -20.70 -43.22 -26.24
CA SER A 241 -20.71 -44.62 -26.73
C SER A 241 -19.33 -45.26 -26.98
N ASP A 242 -19.26 -46.54 -26.61
CA ASP A 242 -18.46 -47.65 -27.16
C ASP A 242 -16.98 -47.90 -26.78
N GLN A 243 -16.87 -48.93 -25.92
CA GLN A 243 -15.98 -50.10 -25.95
C GLN A 243 -14.87 -50.16 -27.03
N ALA A 244 -13.63 -50.42 -26.57
CA ALA A 244 -12.85 -51.59 -27.03
C ALA A 244 -11.62 -51.84 -26.14
N ASP A 245 -11.48 -53.09 -25.72
CA ASP A 245 -10.31 -53.76 -25.15
C ASP A 245 -9.01 -53.54 -25.93
N ALA A 246 -7.86 -53.46 -25.23
CA ALA A 246 -6.88 -54.56 -25.15
C ALA A 246 -5.46 -54.11 -24.72
N ASP A 247 -4.88 -54.95 -23.88
CA ASP A 247 -3.45 -55.25 -23.63
C ASP A 247 -2.59 -54.46 -22.62
N LYS A 248 -2.36 -55.17 -21.49
CA LYS A 248 -1.29 -55.15 -20.48
C LYS A 248 0.11 -55.43 -21.11
N PRO A 249 1.26 -55.08 -20.47
CA PRO A 249 1.74 -55.64 -19.18
C PRO A 249 2.40 -54.62 -18.21
N ASP A 250 2.10 -54.63 -16.92
CA ASP A 250 2.75 -55.36 -15.81
C ASP A 250 4.16 -54.85 -15.43
N SER A 251 4.26 -54.06 -14.35
CA SER A 251 5.34 -54.13 -13.36
C SER A 251 5.08 -53.19 -12.16
N GLU A 252 5.22 -53.76 -10.95
CA GLU A 252 5.61 -53.12 -9.68
C GLU A 252 4.54 -52.44 -8.81
N LYS A 253 3.84 -53.28 -8.04
CA LYS A 253 3.39 -52.97 -6.67
C LYS A 253 4.50 -53.35 -5.68
N SER A 254 5.25 -52.40 -5.13
CA SER A 254 5.97 -52.62 -3.84
C SER A 254 6.57 -51.37 -3.17
N ASP A 255 5.99 -50.16 -3.25
CA ASP A 255 6.64 -48.98 -2.61
C ASP A 255 5.71 -47.99 -1.90
N SER A 256 4.47 -48.35 -1.54
CA SER A 256 3.58 -47.42 -0.83
C SER A 256 3.48 -47.63 0.69
N GLU A 257 4.09 -48.66 1.29
CA GLU A 257 4.05 -48.87 2.75
C GLU A 257 5.32 -48.44 3.50
N LYS A 258 6.44 -48.20 2.81
CA LYS A 258 7.70 -47.72 3.43
C LYS A 258 7.77 -46.20 3.55
N ALA A 259 7.15 -45.46 2.63
CA ALA A 259 7.20 -44.00 2.60
C ALA A 259 6.40 -43.33 3.75
N ASP A 260 5.28 -43.92 4.18
CA ASP A 260 4.48 -43.40 5.31
C ASP A 260 5.17 -43.61 6.67
N ALA A 261 5.97 -44.68 6.82
CA ALA A 261 6.69 -44.96 8.06
C ALA A 261 7.90 -44.04 8.27
N GLU A 262 8.63 -43.68 7.21
CA GLU A 262 9.73 -42.71 7.28
C GLU A 262 9.22 -41.28 7.54
N ALA A 263 8.13 -40.86 6.89
CA ALA A 263 7.54 -39.54 7.10
C ALA A 263 6.99 -39.36 8.53
N ALA A 264 6.37 -40.40 9.11
CA ALA A 264 5.89 -40.37 10.49
C ALA A 264 7.02 -40.34 11.54
N GLN A 265 8.19 -40.90 11.21
CA GLN A 265 9.36 -40.88 12.08
C GLN A 265 10.07 -39.52 12.03
N GLU A 266 10.25 -38.94 10.86
CA GLU A 266 10.84 -37.59 10.70
C GLU A 266 9.99 -36.51 11.41
N MET A 267 8.67 -36.62 11.36
CA MET A 267 7.77 -35.66 12.02
C MET A 267 7.82 -35.77 13.56
N LYS A 268 7.98 -36.99 14.11
CA LYS A 268 8.18 -37.19 15.55
C LYS A 268 9.51 -36.59 16.02
N GLU A 269 10.58 -36.82 15.27
CA GLU A 269 11.90 -36.22 15.56
C GLU A 269 11.85 -34.68 15.48
N ALA A 270 11.06 -34.12 14.56
CA ALA A 270 10.85 -32.67 14.47
C ALA A 270 10.11 -32.09 15.69
N VAL A 271 9.11 -32.80 16.23
CA VAL A 271 8.39 -32.40 17.45
C VAL A 271 9.31 -32.47 18.67
N GLU A 272 10.06 -33.56 18.84
CA GLU A 272 11.01 -33.71 19.96
C GLU A 272 12.11 -32.63 19.93
N LYS A 273 12.60 -32.28 18.73
CA LYS A 273 13.58 -31.21 18.56
C LYS A 273 13.01 -29.83 18.87
N ALA A 274 11.75 -29.57 18.47
CA ALA A 274 11.06 -28.33 18.81
C ALA A 274 10.78 -28.22 20.32
N GLU A 275 10.48 -29.33 20.99
CA GLU A 275 10.25 -29.39 22.44
C GLU A 275 11.55 -29.12 23.22
N ALA A 276 12.66 -29.74 22.80
CA ALA A 276 13.99 -29.48 23.36
C ALA A 276 14.40 -28.01 23.19
N ALA A 277 14.13 -27.41 22.02
CA ALA A 277 14.42 -26.00 21.76
C ALA A 277 13.56 -25.06 22.62
N ALA A 278 12.27 -25.37 22.82
CA ALA A 278 11.39 -24.60 23.70
C ALA A 278 11.84 -24.66 25.17
N LYS A 279 12.29 -25.83 25.63
CA LYS A 279 12.82 -26.00 26.99
C LYS A 279 14.12 -25.22 27.20
N ALA A 280 15.06 -25.31 26.26
CA ALA A 280 16.31 -24.55 26.31
C ALA A 280 16.06 -23.02 26.29
N ALA A 281 15.10 -22.55 25.50
CA ALA A 281 14.71 -21.13 25.46
C ALA A 281 14.05 -20.66 26.77
N ALA A 282 13.28 -21.53 27.45
CA ALA A 282 12.71 -21.24 28.75
C ALA A 282 13.77 -21.14 29.86
N GLU A 283 14.77 -22.02 29.85
CA GLU A 283 15.92 -21.97 30.77
C GLU A 283 16.74 -20.69 30.54
N ALA A 284 17.02 -20.33 29.28
CA ALA A 284 17.73 -19.10 28.93
C ALA A 284 16.97 -17.82 29.34
N GLN A 285 15.63 -17.81 29.24
CA GLN A 285 14.81 -16.71 29.74
C GLN A 285 14.94 -16.57 31.27
N ALA A 286 14.85 -17.69 32.00
CA ALA A 286 14.95 -17.66 33.46
C ALA A 286 16.31 -17.12 33.94
N GLU A 287 17.40 -17.53 33.29
CA GLU A 287 18.75 -16.99 33.59
C GLU A 287 18.88 -15.50 33.27
N ALA A 288 18.32 -15.05 32.15
CA ALA A 288 18.37 -13.64 31.74
C ALA A 288 17.53 -12.73 32.67
N GLU A 289 16.35 -13.20 33.09
CA GLU A 289 15.50 -12.49 34.06
C GLU A 289 16.17 -12.38 35.44
N GLN A 290 16.88 -13.43 35.87
CA GLN A 290 17.65 -13.40 37.11
C GLN A 290 18.80 -12.39 37.04
N LYS A 291 19.56 -12.36 35.93
CA LYS A 291 20.63 -11.36 35.71
C LYS A 291 20.10 -9.93 35.66
N ALA A 292 18.92 -9.72 35.07
CA ALA A 292 18.25 -8.42 35.04
C ALA A 292 17.80 -7.98 36.44
N ALA A 293 17.31 -8.91 37.27
CA ALA A 293 16.95 -8.63 38.66
C ALA A 293 18.18 -8.25 39.51
N ASP A 294 19.29 -8.98 39.36
CA ASP A 294 20.54 -8.71 40.06
C ASP A 294 21.16 -7.37 39.64
N ALA A 295 21.12 -7.03 38.34
CA ALA A 295 21.60 -5.74 37.83
C ALA A 295 20.76 -4.57 38.37
N LYS A 296 19.43 -4.75 38.48
CA LYS A 296 18.51 -3.75 39.03
C LYS A 296 18.71 -3.53 40.54
N GLN A 297 19.07 -4.56 41.30
CA GLN A 297 19.46 -4.40 42.70
C GLN A 297 20.77 -3.62 42.84
N LYS A 298 21.77 -3.88 41.99
CA LYS A 298 23.03 -3.12 41.97
C LYS A 298 22.83 -1.66 41.58
N GLN A 299 21.93 -1.38 40.63
CA GLN A 299 21.53 -0.02 40.26
C GLN A 299 20.95 0.74 41.48
N GLN A 300 19.99 0.14 42.18
CA GLN A 300 19.40 0.76 43.39
C GLN A 300 20.41 0.96 44.53
N GLN A 301 21.43 0.11 44.62
CA GLN A 301 22.48 0.23 45.62
C GLN A 301 23.48 1.35 45.25
N ALA A 302 23.85 1.48 43.97
CA ALA A 302 24.70 2.58 43.47
C ALA A 302 24.01 3.95 43.58
N GLU A 303 22.69 4.01 43.36
CA GLU A 303 21.88 5.22 43.59
C GLU A 303 21.87 5.67 45.07
N ALA A 304 21.99 4.72 46.01
CA ALA A 304 22.01 5.01 47.44
C ALA A 304 23.38 5.51 47.94
N ASP A 305 24.47 5.08 47.31
CA ASP A 305 25.85 5.43 47.70
C ASP A 305 26.33 6.78 47.11
N GLY A 306 25.65 7.32 46.08
CA GLY A 306 25.82 8.70 45.60
C GLY A 306 27.09 8.99 44.77
N ASP A 307 27.78 7.95 44.28
CA ASP A 307 28.93 8.06 43.38
C ASP A 307 28.48 8.08 41.91
N ALA A 308 28.76 9.19 41.21
CA ALA A 308 28.21 9.45 39.88
C ALA A 308 28.77 8.53 38.78
N ASP A 309 30.03 8.09 38.90
CA ASP A 309 30.66 7.17 37.93
C ASP A 309 30.15 5.74 38.13
N ALA A 310 29.98 5.30 39.39
CA ALA A 310 29.39 4.01 39.71
C ALA A 310 27.90 3.91 39.30
N GLN A 311 27.16 5.02 39.40
CA GLN A 311 25.76 5.09 38.99
C GLN A 311 25.60 4.95 37.47
N GLN A 312 26.41 5.66 36.67
CA GLN A 312 26.37 5.53 35.21
C GLN A 312 26.69 4.10 34.73
N GLN A 313 27.70 3.45 35.32
CA GLN A 313 28.03 2.07 34.98
C GLN A 313 26.94 1.07 35.39
N ALA A 314 26.28 1.31 36.52
CA ALA A 314 25.17 0.46 36.99
C ALA A 314 23.90 0.65 36.13
N ASP A 315 23.63 1.86 35.66
CA ASP A 315 22.52 2.18 34.75
C ASP A 315 22.70 1.49 33.39
N GLU A 316 23.89 1.58 32.79
CA GLU A 316 24.20 0.91 31.52
C GLU A 316 24.13 -0.62 31.64
N ALA A 317 24.65 -1.18 32.75
CA ALA A 317 24.58 -2.62 33.01
C ALA A 317 23.13 -3.11 33.23
N ALA A 318 22.29 -2.31 33.89
CA ALA A 318 20.88 -2.63 34.08
C ALA A 318 20.09 -2.56 32.76
N GLU A 319 20.36 -1.58 31.91
CA GLU A 319 19.73 -1.45 30.59
C GLU A 319 20.12 -2.62 29.66
N GLN A 320 21.39 -2.99 29.63
CA GLN A 320 21.86 -4.16 28.86
C GLN A 320 21.26 -5.48 29.35
N ALA A 321 21.17 -5.67 30.68
CA ALA A 321 20.57 -6.88 31.25
C ALA A 321 19.06 -6.96 30.99
N GLN A 322 18.35 -5.82 31.00
CA GLN A 322 16.93 -5.76 30.62
C GLN A 322 16.72 -6.06 29.14
N ALA A 323 17.55 -5.50 28.25
CA ALA A 323 17.49 -5.79 26.82
C ALA A 323 17.75 -7.28 26.52
N ALA A 324 18.71 -7.91 27.21
CA ALA A 324 18.99 -9.34 27.08
C ALA A 324 17.81 -10.21 27.57
N ALA A 325 17.13 -9.82 28.66
CA ALA A 325 15.94 -10.51 29.16
C ALA A 325 14.75 -10.40 28.18
N GLU A 326 14.55 -9.24 27.56
CA GLU A 326 13.52 -9.08 26.52
C GLU A 326 13.80 -9.92 25.27
N GLN A 327 15.05 -10.00 24.83
CA GLN A 327 15.46 -10.86 23.71
C GLN A 327 15.25 -12.35 24.02
N ALA A 328 15.60 -12.80 25.23
CA ALA A 328 15.38 -14.19 25.65
C ALA A 328 13.88 -14.54 25.72
N LYS A 329 13.03 -13.60 26.15
CA LYS A 329 11.58 -13.75 26.15
C LYS A 329 11.00 -13.86 24.73
N GLN A 330 11.51 -13.07 23.77
CA GLN A 330 11.11 -13.18 22.37
C GLN A 330 11.55 -14.52 21.75
N ALA A 331 12.78 -14.96 22.04
CA ALA A 331 13.28 -16.25 21.57
C ALA A 331 12.43 -17.43 22.07
N ARG A 332 11.98 -17.39 23.33
CA ARG A 332 11.04 -18.39 23.87
C ARG A 332 9.68 -18.35 23.17
N GLN A 333 9.11 -17.17 22.93
CA GLN A 333 7.84 -17.06 22.22
C GLN A 333 7.92 -17.67 20.81
N GLN A 334 9.03 -17.46 20.11
CA GLN A 334 9.27 -18.09 18.80
C GLN A 334 9.41 -19.62 18.92
N ALA A 335 10.13 -20.12 19.92
CA ALA A 335 10.27 -21.56 20.15
C ALA A 335 8.94 -22.25 20.50
N GLU A 336 8.09 -21.61 21.30
CA GLU A 336 6.73 -22.11 21.62
C GLU A 336 5.79 -22.09 20.41
N GLN A 337 5.93 -21.09 19.52
CA GLN A 337 5.20 -21.05 18.25
C GLN A 337 5.63 -22.19 17.31
N ASN A 338 6.93 -22.45 17.21
CA ASN A 338 7.47 -23.54 16.41
C ASN A 338 7.03 -24.92 16.95
N LEU A 339 6.99 -25.07 18.28
CA LEU A 339 6.47 -26.28 18.92
C LEU A 339 4.98 -26.50 18.60
N LYS A 340 4.15 -25.45 18.69
CA LYS A 340 2.73 -25.52 18.33
C LYS A 340 2.53 -25.87 16.86
N ALA A 341 3.33 -25.29 15.97
CA ALA A 341 3.29 -25.60 14.55
C ALA A 341 3.66 -27.07 14.27
N ALA A 342 4.70 -27.59 14.93
CA ALA A 342 5.10 -28.99 14.82
C ALA A 342 4.01 -29.95 15.35
N GLN A 343 3.36 -29.62 16.47
CA GLN A 343 2.26 -30.42 17.03
C GLN A 343 1.01 -30.40 16.14
N LEU A 344 0.68 -29.25 15.54
CA LEU A 344 -0.44 -29.14 14.60
C LEU A 344 -0.19 -29.97 13.34
N ALA A 345 1.04 -29.96 12.82
CA ALA A 345 1.42 -30.79 11.67
C ALA A 345 1.30 -32.29 11.96
N GLN A 346 1.63 -32.72 13.18
CA GLN A 346 1.44 -34.10 13.64
C GLN A 346 -0.06 -34.49 13.75
N GLN A 347 -0.91 -33.56 14.16
CA GLN A 347 -2.34 -33.82 14.35
C GLN A 347 -3.10 -34.00 13.03
N SER A 348 -2.72 -33.26 11.98
CA SER A 348 -3.34 -33.31 10.65
C SER A 348 -3.22 -34.65 9.91
N GLN A 349 -2.25 -35.51 10.22
CA GLN A 349 -2.13 -36.85 9.61
C GLN A 349 -2.78 -37.97 10.45
N SER A 350 -3.05 -37.74 11.73
CA SER A 350 -3.64 -38.76 12.62
C SER A 350 -5.15 -38.98 12.46
N SER A 351 -5.84 -38.13 11.69
CA SER A 351 -7.28 -38.21 11.45
C SER A 351 -7.71 -39.00 10.21
N GLU A 352 -6.77 -39.56 9.42
CA GLU A 352 -7.06 -40.37 8.23
C GLU A 352 -6.79 -41.88 8.40
N SER A 353 -6.49 -42.35 9.62
CA SER A 353 -6.11 -43.76 9.84
C SER A 353 -6.75 -44.42 11.07
N GLN A 354 -8.03 -44.15 11.35
CA GLN A 354 -8.82 -44.94 12.31
C GLN A 354 -10.31 -45.02 11.92
N SER A 355 -10.64 -45.83 10.90
CA SER A 355 -11.98 -46.42 10.80
C SER A 355 -12.00 -47.66 9.90
N SER A 356 -11.43 -48.77 10.34
CA SER A 356 -11.80 -50.10 9.80
C SER A 356 -11.34 -51.22 10.73
N GLU A 357 -12.19 -51.60 11.70
CA GLU A 357 -12.42 -52.99 12.10
C GLU A 357 -13.47 -53.05 13.22
N SER A 358 -14.69 -53.52 12.89
CA SER A 358 -15.49 -54.46 13.70
C SER A 358 -16.91 -54.68 13.11
N GLN A 359 -17.10 -55.87 12.54
CA GLN A 359 -18.28 -56.76 12.57
C GLN A 359 -19.66 -56.35 11.97
N SER A 360 -19.91 -56.89 10.77
CA SER A 360 -21.05 -57.71 10.28
C SER A 360 -22.45 -57.70 10.94
N GLN A 361 -23.46 -57.59 10.02
CA GLN A 361 -24.89 -58.01 10.05
C GLN A 361 -25.79 -57.23 11.03
N ASP A 362 -26.92 -56.62 10.64
CA ASP A 362 -28.04 -57.15 9.85
C ASP A 362 -29.04 -56.02 9.44
N SER A 363 -29.73 -56.21 8.32
CA SER A 363 -31.10 -55.74 7.98
C SER A 363 -31.50 -54.25 7.86
N GLN A 364 -31.89 -53.91 6.61
CA GLN A 364 -33.12 -53.21 6.16
C GLN A 364 -33.26 -51.65 6.17
N SER A 365 -33.40 -51.13 4.94
CA SER A 365 -34.34 -50.07 4.45
C SER A 365 -33.82 -48.63 4.22
N GLN A 366 -34.06 -48.17 2.98
CA GLN A 366 -33.95 -46.83 2.33
C GLN A 366 -34.45 -45.59 3.13
N PRO A 367 -34.31 -44.33 2.64
CA PRO A 367 -33.56 -43.79 1.48
C PRO A 367 -32.63 -42.59 1.80
N SER A 368 -31.86 -42.21 0.79
CA SER A 368 -30.97 -41.07 0.68
C SER A 368 -31.61 -39.71 1.01
N GLU A 369 -30.97 -38.93 1.88
CA GLU A 369 -31.03 -37.47 1.89
C GLU A 369 -29.60 -36.92 1.74
N SER A 370 -29.41 -36.15 0.68
CA SER A 370 -28.20 -35.46 0.27
C SER A 370 -27.71 -34.46 1.32
N SER A 371 -26.49 -34.63 1.82
CA SER A 371 -25.74 -33.57 2.49
C SER A 371 -24.66 -33.02 1.55
N PRO A 372 -24.44 -31.68 1.52
CA PRO A 372 -23.69 -31.02 0.46
C PRO A 372 -22.19 -31.27 0.57
N GLN A 373 -21.59 -31.39 -0.60
CA GLN A 373 -20.17 -31.48 -0.89
C GLN A 373 -19.39 -30.37 -0.17
N SER A 374 -18.53 -30.76 0.78
CA SER A 374 -17.56 -29.89 1.43
C SER A 374 -16.55 -29.38 0.40
N GLN A 375 -16.83 -28.21 -0.18
CA GLN A 375 -15.81 -27.45 -0.90
C GLN A 375 -14.69 -27.10 0.08
N GLN A 376 -13.46 -27.46 -0.29
CA GLN A 376 -12.24 -26.99 0.34
C GLN A 376 -12.30 -25.47 0.45
N GLN A 377 -12.48 -24.97 1.68
CA GLN A 377 -12.42 -23.54 1.95
C GLN A 377 -10.99 -23.07 1.70
N GLN A 378 -10.82 -22.32 0.61
CA GLN A 378 -9.71 -21.39 0.46
C GLN A 378 -9.60 -20.53 1.74
N PRO A 379 -8.38 -20.11 2.14
CA PRO A 379 -8.21 -19.24 3.29
C PRO A 379 -9.09 -18.00 3.12
N GLN A 380 -10.08 -17.86 4.00
CA GLN A 380 -11.09 -16.82 3.86
C GLN A 380 -10.44 -15.45 3.96
N THR A 381 -10.68 -14.59 2.97
CA THR A 381 -10.20 -13.21 3.08
C THR A 381 -10.92 -12.52 4.23
N PRO A 382 -10.27 -11.56 4.93
CA PRO A 382 -10.92 -10.80 5.99
C PRO A 382 -12.25 -10.17 5.56
N GLN A 383 -12.39 -9.77 4.27
CA GLN A 383 -13.65 -9.30 3.72
C GLN A 383 -14.75 -10.39 3.67
N GLN A 384 -14.40 -11.62 3.31
CA GLN A 384 -15.35 -12.74 3.30
C GLN A 384 -15.89 -13.03 4.71
N SER A 385 -15.08 -12.84 5.76
CA SER A 385 -15.56 -12.96 7.14
C SER A 385 -16.65 -11.94 7.46
N ALA A 386 -16.47 -10.67 7.05
CA ALA A 386 -17.48 -9.63 7.23
C ALA A 386 -18.77 -9.89 6.42
N GLN A 387 -18.62 -10.49 5.23
CA GLN A 387 -19.76 -10.92 4.40
C GLN A 387 -20.58 -12.01 5.09
N GLN A 388 -19.92 -13.03 5.65
CA GLN A 388 -20.61 -14.09 6.39
C GLN A 388 -21.35 -13.56 7.63
N LYS A 389 -20.80 -12.53 8.27
CA LYS A 389 -21.46 -11.85 9.38
C LYS A 389 -22.73 -11.13 8.93
N LEU A 390 -22.69 -10.46 7.78
CA LEU A 390 -23.87 -9.86 7.17
C LEU A 390 -24.90 -10.92 6.76
N GLU A 391 -24.46 -12.05 6.21
CA GLU A 391 -25.34 -13.18 5.85
C GLU A 391 -26.07 -13.75 7.07
N LYS A 392 -25.37 -13.99 8.17
CA LYS A 392 -25.97 -14.39 9.45
C LYS A 392 -26.95 -13.35 9.97
N ALA A 393 -26.61 -12.05 9.87
CA ALA A 393 -27.51 -10.99 10.25
C ALA A 393 -28.80 -11.02 9.41
N LEU A 394 -28.69 -11.26 8.10
CA LEU A 394 -29.81 -11.38 7.18
C LEU A 394 -30.75 -12.55 7.53
N GLU A 395 -30.20 -13.72 7.85
CA GLU A 395 -31.01 -14.86 8.32
C GLU A 395 -31.81 -14.49 9.57
N LYS A 396 -31.19 -13.80 10.52
CA LYS A 396 -31.86 -13.34 11.75
C LYS A 396 -32.92 -12.28 11.46
N MET A 397 -32.67 -11.38 10.52
CA MET A 397 -33.68 -10.38 10.10
C MET A 397 -34.88 -11.01 9.41
N LYS A 398 -34.67 -12.04 8.56
CA LYS A 398 -35.75 -12.81 7.93
C LYS A 398 -36.58 -13.57 8.96
N GLN A 399 -35.93 -14.18 9.95
CA GLN A 399 -36.62 -14.81 11.08
C GLN A 399 -37.43 -13.78 11.88
N ALA A 400 -36.86 -12.61 12.17
CA ALA A 400 -37.58 -11.52 12.84
C ALA A 400 -38.81 -11.05 12.04
N GLN A 401 -38.69 -10.95 10.71
CA GLN A 401 -39.82 -10.61 9.84
C GLN A 401 -40.94 -11.64 9.93
N GLN A 402 -40.60 -12.93 9.92
CA GLN A 402 -41.57 -14.02 10.05
C GLN A 402 -42.22 -14.02 11.44
N ASP A 403 -41.45 -13.77 12.50
CA ASP A 403 -41.98 -13.65 13.86
C ASP A 403 -42.93 -12.44 14.00
N LEU A 404 -42.67 -11.33 13.31
CA LEU A 404 -43.59 -10.19 13.24
C LEU A 404 -44.90 -10.54 12.50
N LYS A 405 -44.83 -11.28 11.38
CA LYS A 405 -46.00 -11.81 10.65
C LYS A 405 -46.86 -12.71 11.54
N ASP A 406 -46.21 -13.55 12.33
CA ASP A 406 -46.85 -14.47 13.27
C ASP A 406 -47.34 -13.77 14.56
N ALA A 407 -47.20 -12.44 14.66
CA ALA A 407 -47.51 -11.62 15.84
C ALA A 407 -46.71 -11.97 17.11
N LYS A 408 -45.53 -12.62 16.96
CA LYS A 408 -44.64 -13.03 18.05
C LYS A 408 -43.60 -11.95 18.37
N ARG A 409 -44.04 -10.86 19.02
CA ARG A 409 -43.20 -9.68 19.31
C ARG A 409 -41.90 -10.01 20.08
N GLU A 410 -41.98 -10.82 21.14
CA GLU A 410 -40.81 -11.15 21.97
C GLU A 410 -39.75 -11.91 21.16
N GLN A 411 -40.17 -12.87 20.35
CA GLN A 411 -39.28 -13.65 19.48
C GLN A 411 -38.66 -12.76 18.41
N ALA A 412 -39.46 -11.89 17.78
CA ALA A 412 -38.98 -10.90 16.84
C ALA A 412 -37.93 -9.97 17.46
N THR A 413 -38.16 -9.46 18.68
CA THR A 413 -37.17 -8.57 19.35
C THR A 413 -35.84 -9.26 19.63
N GLU A 414 -35.86 -10.54 20.00
CA GLU A 414 -34.64 -11.32 20.23
C GLU A 414 -33.87 -11.56 18.92
N LYS A 415 -34.57 -11.92 17.85
CA LYS A 415 -33.96 -12.04 16.51
C LYS A 415 -33.43 -10.70 15.99
N GLN A 416 -34.13 -9.60 16.24
CA GLN A 416 -33.69 -8.26 15.89
C GLN A 416 -32.40 -7.89 16.62
N ARG A 417 -32.28 -8.26 17.90
CA ARG A 417 -31.07 -8.04 18.71
C ARG A 417 -29.89 -8.87 18.21
N GLN A 418 -30.12 -10.14 17.89
CA GLN A 418 -29.09 -11.02 17.30
C GLN A 418 -28.60 -10.48 15.95
N ALA A 419 -29.51 -9.97 15.10
CA ALA A 419 -29.13 -9.32 13.84
C ALA A 419 -28.27 -8.07 14.07
N GLU A 420 -28.63 -7.21 15.03
CA GLU A 420 -27.81 -6.04 15.38
C GLU A 420 -26.41 -6.42 15.82
N GLU A 421 -26.26 -7.49 16.60
CA GLU A 421 -24.96 -7.96 17.08
C GLU A 421 -24.07 -8.45 15.94
N GLU A 422 -24.61 -9.25 15.01
CA GLU A 422 -23.87 -9.72 13.84
C GLU A 422 -23.47 -8.55 12.91
N ILE A 423 -24.34 -7.53 12.72
CA ILE A 423 -23.98 -6.31 11.99
C ILE A 423 -22.84 -5.55 12.67
N ARG A 424 -22.87 -5.43 14.00
CA ARG A 424 -21.79 -4.77 14.76
C ARG A 424 -20.46 -5.52 14.59
N GLN A 425 -20.49 -6.84 14.65
CA GLN A 425 -19.31 -7.66 14.42
C GLN A 425 -18.78 -7.50 12.99
N ALA A 426 -19.66 -7.42 11.97
CA ALA A 426 -19.25 -7.13 10.59
C ALA A 426 -18.60 -5.74 10.46
N ILE A 427 -19.18 -4.71 11.09
CA ILE A 427 -18.61 -3.36 11.14
C ILE A 427 -17.22 -3.38 11.79
N ASP A 428 -17.06 -4.05 12.93
CA ASP A 428 -15.79 -4.12 13.65
C ASP A 428 -14.71 -4.82 12.82
N GLN A 429 -15.06 -5.87 12.06
CA GLN A 429 -14.15 -6.54 11.14
C GLN A 429 -13.73 -5.63 9.99
N LEU A 430 -14.68 -4.96 9.33
CA LEU A 430 -14.38 -4.01 8.26
C LEU A 430 -13.54 -2.82 8.76
N GLU A 431 -13.81 -2.33 9.97
CA GLU A 431 -13.01 -1.26 10.60
C GLU A 431 -11.57 -1.73 10.89
N LYS A 432 -11.35 -2.99 11.26
CA LYS A 432 -10.00 -3.55 11.41
C LYS A 432 -9.26 -3.61 10.07
N ILE A 433 -9.91 -4.08 9.01
CA ILE A 433 -9.32 -4.12 7.66
C ILE A 433 -8.99 -2.71 7.17
N LEU A 434 -9.92 -1.77 7.37
CA LEU A 434 -9.71 -0.36 7.02
C LEU A 434 -8.51 0.24 7.77
N ARG A 435 -8.29 -0.11 9.05
CA ARG A 435 -7.12 0.32 9.81
C ARG A 435 -5.85 -0.29 9.23
N GLN A 436 -5.83 -1.60 8.95
CA GLN A 436 -4.68 -2.27 8.33
C GLN A 436 -4.30 -1.63 6.99
N LEU A 437 -5.27 -1.37 6.12
CA LEU A 437 -5.02 -0.72 4.83
C LEU A 437 -4.47 0.70 4.97
N ARG A 438 -4.93 1.46 5.98
CA ARG A 438 -4.37 2.78 6.29
C ARG A 438 -2.94 2.70 6.81
N GLU A 439 -2.67 1.76 7.71
CA GLU A 439 -1.32 1.54 8.24
C GLU A 439 -0.35 1.13 7.12
N GLU A 440 -0.77 0.25 6.22
CA GLU A 440 0.02 -0.13 5.04
C GLU A 440 0.28 1.04 4.09
N GLU A 441 -0.71 1.88 3.83
CA GLU A 441 -0.56 3.08 3.01
C GLU A 441 0.42 4.06 3.67
N MET A 442 0.24 4.32 4.96
CA MET A 442 1.10 5.21 5.75
C MET A 442 2.56 4.73 5.78
N GLN A 443 2.81 3.43 5.99
CA GLN A 443 4.17 2.87 5.93
C GLN A 443 4.85 3.11 4.58
N ARG A 444 4.09 2.95 3.48
CA ARG A 444 4.64 3.14 2.13
C ARG A 444 4.90 4.59 1.83
N GLU A 445 4.00 5.47 2.23
CA GLU A 445 4.18 6.91 2.11
C GLU A 445 5.41 7.37 2.87
N LEU A 446 5.57 6.94 4.13
CA LEU A 446 6.76 7.19 4.94
C LEU A 446 8.04 6.67 4.26
N ALA A 447 8.02 5.45 3.71
CA ALA A 447 9.18 4.87 3.01
C ALA A 447 9.51 5.63 1.72
N ARG A 448 8.49 6.05 0.96
CA ARG A 448 8.66 6.84 -0.27
C ARG A 448 9.26 8.21 0.04
N LEU A 449 8.76 8.85 1.10
CA LEU A 449 9.26 10.14 1.55
C LEU A 449 10.69 10.02 2.05
N GLU A 450 11.00 9.02 2.87
CA GLU A 450 12.37 8.74 3.34
C GLU A 450 13.34 8.49 2.18
N ALA A 451 12.96 7.67 1.19
CA ALA A 451 13.79 7.41 0.03
C ALA A 451 14.13 8.69 -0.75
N ARG A 452 13.15 9.61 -0.87
CA ARG A 452 13.36 10.91 -1.51
C ARG A 452 14.26 11.83 -0.68
N LEU A 453 14.07 11.89 0.64
CA LEU A 453 14.95 12.67 1.51
C LEU A 453 16.38 12.14 1.49
N ARG A 454 16.58 10.82 1.50
CA ARG A 454 17.90 10.19 1.35
C ARG A 454 18.57 10.57 0.04
N LYS A 455 17.81 10.57 -1.07
CA LYS A 455 18.31 11.02 -2.37
C LYS A 455 18.75 12.49 -2.32
N MET A 456 17.94 13.37 -1.71
CA MET A 456 18.31 14.77 -1.54
C MET A 456 19.57 14.92 -0.68
N ALA A 457 19.67 14.18 0.42
CA ALA A 457 20.85 14.22 1.30
C ALA A 457 22.11 13.79 0.55
N GLN A 458 22.05 12.71 -0.23
CA GLN A 458 23.18 12.25 -1.07
C GLN A 458 23.60 13.33 -2.08
N MET A 459 22.64 13.92 -2.79
CA MET A 459 22.93 14.99 -3.74
C MET A 459 23.52 16.23 -3.04
N GLN A 460 23.03 16.57 -1.84
CA GLN A 460 23.52 17.70 -1.06
C GLN A 460 24.95 17.46 -0.58
N THR A 461 25.28 16.25 -0.11
CA THR A 461 26.63 15.85 0.27
C THR A 461 27.59 16.04 -0.90
N ASP A 462 27.24 15.54 -2.08
CA ASP A 462 28.06 15.69 -3.29
C ASP A 462 28.31 17.17 -3.65
N VAL A 463 27.29 18.02 -3.55
CA VAL A 463 27.42 19.45 -3.85
C VAL A 463 28.26 20.16 -2.79
N LEU A 464 28.07 19.86 -1.51
CA LEU A 464 28.84 20.42 -0.40
C LEU A 464 30.32 20.06 -0.51
N GLU A 465 30.65 18.79 -0.75
CA GLU A 465 32.04 18.32 -0.90
C GLU A 465 32.74 19.04 -2.06
N LYS A 466 32.10 19.08 -3.23
CA LYS A 466 32.65 19.79 -4.40
C LYS A 466 32.76 21.30 -4.18
N THR A 467 31.85 21.90 -3.41
CA THR A 467 31.92 23.32 -3.03
C THR A 467 33.14 23.57 -2.14
N ARG A 468 33.40 22.71 -1.16
CA ARG A 468 34.59 22.78 -0.29
C ARG A 468 35.88 22.59 -1.07
N GLU A 469 35.93 21.61 -1.98
CA GLU A 469 37.09 21.40 -2.87
C GLU A 469 37.37 22.62 -3.73
N LEU A 470 36.33 23.24 -4.30
CA LEU A 470 36.46 24.44 -5.11
C LEU A 470 36.90 25.65 -4.26
N ALA A 471 36.41 25.74 -3.02
CA ALA A 471 36.75 26.82 -2.09
C ALA A 471 38.18 26.71 -1.55
N ALA A 472 38.72 25.50 -1.43
CA ALA A 472 40.10 25.26 -1.00
C ALA A 472 41.15 25.79 -2.01
N MET A 473 40.76 26.05 -3.26
CA MET A 473 41.64 26.66 -4.26
C MET A 473 41.97 28.11 -3.86
N PRO A 474 43.27 28.49 -3.80
CA PRO A 474 43.70 29.85 -3.50
C PRO A 474 43.06 30.86 -4.46
N VAL A 475 42.70 32.04 -3.95
CA VAL A 475 41.99 33.07 -4.74
C VAL A 475 42.78 33.49 -5.99
N GLN A 476 44.11 33.41 -5.95
CA GLN A 476 44.99 33.75 -7.07
C GLN A 476 44.93 32.73 -8.23
N ASP A 477 44.59 31.47 -7.91
CA ASP A 477 44.51 30.38 -8.88
C ASP A 477 43.08 30.20 -9.43
N ARG A 478 42.12 31.02 -8.95
CA ARG A 478 40.73 30.97 -9.42
C ARG A 478 40.60 31.68 -10.76
N ASP A 479 40.10 30.95 -11.74
CA ASP A 479 39.92 31.42 -13.11
C ASP A 479 38.49 31.15 -13.62
N ARG A 480 38.28 31.33 -14.92
CA ARG A 480 36.98 31.05 -15.55
C ARG A 480 36.52 29.60 -15.36
N GLN A 481 37.44 28.65 -15.17
CA GLN A 481 37.09 27.26 -14.89
C GLN A 481 36.46 27.12 -13.49
N THR A 482 36.91 27.90 -12.51
CA THR A 482 36.27 28.00 -11.19
C THR A 482 34.82 28.50 -11.31
N ASP A 483 34.58 29.56 -12.10
CA ASP A 483 33.23 30.10 -12.33
C ASP A 483 32.31 29.08 -12.99
N LEU A 484 32.81 28.36 -14.01
CA LEU A 484 32.03 27.31 -14.67
C LEU A 484 31.70 26.14 -13.73
N ARG A 485 32.65 25.72 -12.87
CA ARG A 485 32.40 24.68 -11.87
C ARG A 485 31.38 25.12 -10.84
N ALA A 486 31.47 26.36 -10.35
CA ALA A 486 30.48 26.93 -9.42
C ALA A 486 29.07 27.01 -10.05
N GLY A 487 28.98 27.44 -11.32
CA GLY A 487 27.72 27.45 -12.07
C GLY A 487 27.13 26.04 -12.31
N ASN A 488 27.97 25.02 -12.50
CA ASN A 488 27.52 23.63 -12.56
C ASN A 488 26.96 23.17 -11.21
N LEU A 489 27.64 23.48 -10.10
CA LEU A 489 27.15 23.17 -8.75
C LEU A 489 25.83 23.88 -8.46
N ALA A 490 25.66 25.12 -8.90
CA ALA A 490 24.38 25.84 -8.80
C ALA A 490 23.24 25.11 -9.53
N THR A 491 23.55 24.46 -10.67
CA THR A 491 22.59 23.67 -11.45
C THR A 491 22.26 22.35 -10.77
N GLU A 492 23.25 21.69 -10.15
CA GLU A 492 23.01 20.50 -9.33
C GLU A 492 22.12 20.84 -8.13
N GLU A 493 22.37 21.95 -7.43
CA GLU A 493 21.54 22.42 -6.31
C GLU A 493 20.07 22.63 -6.74
N LYS A 494 19.83 23.20 -7.93
CA LYS A 494 18.46 23.33 -8.48
C LYS A 494 17.77 21.99 -8.68
N LYS A 495 18.51 20.92 -8.98
CA LYS A 495 17.92 19.57 -9.07
C LYS A 495 17.45 19.09 -7.70
N ILE A 496 18.17 19.42 -6.63
CA ILE A 496 17.75 19.11 -5.26
C ILE A 496 16.49 19.90 -4.89
N VAL A 497 16.41 21.18 -5.29
CA VAL A 497 15.17 22.00 -5.14
C VAL A 497 13.97 21.32 -5.80
N MET A 498 14.12 20.76 -7.02
CA MET A 498 13.03 20.03 -7.68
C MET A 498 12.63 18.76 -6.93
N GLU A 499 13.57 18.05 -6.30
CA GLU A 499 13.25 16.91 -5.44
C GLU A 499 12.49 17.35 -4.18
N ALA A 500 12.82 18.51 -3.62
CA ALA A 500 12.09 19.09 -2.49
C ALA A 500 10.66 19.51 -2.88
N ASP A 501 10.46 20.07 -4.08
CA ASP A 501 9.13 20.38 -4.61
C ASP A 501 8.26 19.11 -4.73
N ARG A 502 8.86 18.00 -5.18
CA ARG A 502 8.17 16.70 -5.24
C ARG A 502 7.85 16.14 -3.85
N ALA A 503 8.75 16.29 -2.89
CA ALA A 503 8.49 15.91 -1.49
C ALA A 503 7.33 16.72 -0.88
N MET A 504 7.26 18.01 -1.19
CA MET A 504 6.16 18.90 -0.77
C MET A 504 4.80 18.49 -1.34
N LEU A 505 4.75 17.96 -2.57
CA LEU A 505 3.51 17.46 -3.15
C LEU A 505 2.97 16.26 -2.36
N LEU A 506 3.83 15.29 -2.04
CA LEU A 506 3.45 14.12 -1.24
C LEU A 506 2.91 14.53 0.14
N LEU A 507 3.61 15.43 0.83
CA LEU A 507 3.20 15.92 2.15
C LEU A 507 1.87 16.69 2.14
N ARG A 508 1.50 17.33 1.02
CA ARG A 508 0.23 18.06 0.89
C ARG A 508 -0.95 17.16 0.60
N GLU A 509 -0.73 16.06 -0.12
CA GLU A 509 -1.78 15.07 -0.42
C GLU A 509 -2.27 14.38 0.86
N GLU A 510 -1.41 14.27 1.87
CA GLU A 510 -1.72 13.59 3.14
C GLU A 510 -2.39 14.48 4.20
N GLY A 511 -2.22 15.81 4.12
CA GLY A 511 -2.95 16.81 4.91
C GLY A 511 -2.80 16.77 6.45
N SER A 512 -2.12 15.76 7.02
CA SER A 512 -2.16 15.49 8.47
C SER A 512 -0.96 16.01 9.29
N SER A 513 0.11 16.48 8.64
CA SER A 513 1.30 16.98 9.33
C SER A 513 1.48 18.49 9.12
N VAL A 514 1.76 19.22 10.21
CA VAL A 514 1.91 20.69 10.18
C VAL A 514 3.38 21.10 10.13
N ALA A 515 4.23 20.38 10.86
CA ALA A 515 5.63 20.75 11.01
C ALA A 515 6.53 20.25 9.87
N PHE A 516 6.25 19.07 9.30
CA PHE A 516 7.04 18.48 8.21
C PHE A 516 7.02 19.31 6.92
N PRO A 517 5.86 19.75 6.40
CA PRO A 517 5.82 20.60 5.20
C PRO A 517 6.56 21.91 5.39
N GLU A 518 6.54 22.49 6.60
CA GLU A 518 7.29 23.70 6.88
C GLU A 518 8.80 23.46 6.78
N VAL A 519 9.32 22.38 7.38
CA VAL A 519 10.76 22.11 7.32
C VAL A 519 11.21 21.90 5.89
N VAL A 520 10.47 21.13 5.09
CA VAL A 520 10.82 20.95 3.67
C VAL A 520 10.75 22.28 2.91
N GLN A 521 9.77 23.15 3.21
CA GLN A 521 9.71 24.49 2.63
C GLN A 521 10.92 25.35 3.01
N GLN A 522 11.39 25.27 4.25
CA GLN A 522 12.58 26.00 4.70
C GLN A 522 13.85 25.48 4.02
N ILE A 523 14.07 24.15 4.03
CA ILE A 523 15.21 23.50 3.37
C ILE A 523 15.23 23.90 1.88
N ARG A 524 14.07 23.90 1.23
CA ARG A 524 13.95 24.34 -0.16
C ARG A 524 14.40 25.78 -0.37
N GLY A 525 14.01 26.71 0.51
CA GLY A 525 14.45 28.11 0.44
C GLY A 525 15.96 28.28 0.66
N ASP A 526 16.53 27.49 1.56
CA ASP A 526 17.99 27.43 1.79
C ASP A 526 18.72 26.95 0.52
N MET A 527 18.26 25.86 -0.10
CA MET A 527 18.82 25.34 -1.37
C MET A 527 18.69 26.35 -2.53
N GLN A 528 17.61 27.13 -2.58
CA GLN A 528 17.49 28.21 -3.56
C GLN A 528 18.55 29.30 -3.34
N THR A 529 18.75 29.69 -2.09
CA THR A 529 19.78 30.68 -1.71
C THR A 529 21.18 30.17 -2.05
N VAL A 530 21.48 28.90 -1.76
CA VAL A 530 22.75 28.26 -2.14
C VAL A 530 22.93 28.28 -3.65
N SER A 531 21.90 27.90 -4.42
CA SER A 531 21.97 27.91 -5.88
C SER A 531 22.28 29.30 -6.45
N GLU A 532 21.64 30.34 -5.93
CA GLU A 532 21.88 31.73 -6.35
C GLU A 532 23.29 32.19 -6.01
N ARG A 533 23.79 31.84 -4.82
CA ARG A 533 25.15 32.16 -4.38
C ARG A 533 26.20 31.43 -5.22
N LEU A 534 26.04 30.14 -5.46
CA LEU A 534 26.93 29.34 -6.32
C LEU A 534 26.95 29.87 -7.77
N ALA A 535 25.82 30.34 -8.29
CA ALA A 535 25.75 30.96 -9.62
C ALA A 535 26.53 32.28 -9.71
N GLN A 536 26.78 32.93 -8.57
CA GLN A 536 27.61 34.14 -8.44
C GLN A 536 29.07 33.80 -8.03
N THR A 537 29.47 32.52 -8.10
CA THR A 537 30.78 32.02 -7.62
C THR A 537 31.05 32.32 -6.13
N LYS A 538 29.99 32.52 -5.32
CA LYS A 538 30.13 32.70 -3.87
C LYS A 538 30.22 31.34 -3.20
N ILE A 539 31.44 30.85 -3.04
CA ILE A 539 31.80 29.55 -2.44
C ILE A 539 32.40 29.69 -1.03
N ASP A 540 32.06 30.78 -0.36
CA ASP A 540 32.56 31.15 0.96
C ASP A 540 31.94 30.31 2.10
N VAL A 541 32.41 30.57 3.33
CA VAL A 541 31.96 29.87 4.55
C VAL A 541 30.45 30.03 4.76
N VAL A 542 29.86 31.15 4.30
CA VAL A 542 28.41 31.36 4.34
C VAL A 542 27.68 30.35 3.47
N THR A 543 28.08 30.17 2.21
CA THR A 543 27.46 29.19 1.31
C THR A 543 27.62 27.76 1.83
N GLN A 544 28.81 27.41 2.31
CA GLN A 544 29.08 26.09 2.89
C GLN A 544 28.25 25.85 4.17
N GLY A 545 28.11 26.86 5.02
CA GLY A 545 27.31 26.78 6.24
C GLY A 545 25.82 26.56 5.98
N ILE A 546 25.26 27.18 4.93
CA ILE A 546 23.87 26.94 4.52
C ILE A 546 23.72 25.52 3.95
N GLN A 547 24.69 25.04 3.15
CA GLN A 547 24.69 23.66 2.64
C GLN A 547 24.77 22.61 3.76
N GLU A 548 25.60 22.85 4.79
CA GLU A 548 25.69 22.01 5.99
C GLU A 548 24.36 22.00 6.77
N ASP A 549 23.71 23.16 6.89
CA ASP A 549 22.41 23.29 7.54
C ASP A 549 21.32 22.50 6.82
N VAL A 550 21.31 22.56 5.49
CA VAL A 550 20.41 21.78 4.62
C VAL A 550 20.65 20.28 4.82
N LEU A 551 21.91 19.84 4.81
CA LEU A 551 22.25 18.42 4.97
C LEU A 551 21.81 17.89 6.35
N ALA A 552 22.15 18.62 7.42
CA ALA A 552 21.73 18.27 8.77
C ALA A 552 20.19 18.20 8.90
N ALA A 553 19.47 19.10 8.22
CA ALA A 553 18.01 19.08 8.18
C ALA A 553 17.45 17.81 7.56
N LEU A 554 18.01 17.41 6.42
CA LEU A 554 17.59 16.21 5.71
C LEU A 554 17.87 14.96 6.56
N GLU A 555 19.02 14.88 7.22
CA GLU A 555 19.39 13.76 8.11
C GLU A 555 18.47 13.65 9.33
N GLU A 556 18.16 14.76 9.99
CA GLU A 556 17.21 14.78 11.11
C GLU A 556 15.81 14.34 10.69
N MET A 557 15.34 14.79 9.53
CA MET A 557 14.05 14.37 8.98
C MET A 557 14.03 12.88 8.66
N ILE A 558 15.10 12.34 8.06
CA ILE A 558 15.26 10.91 7.80
C ILE A 558 15.18 10.13 9.12
N ALA A 559 15.89 10.57 10.17
CA ALA A 559 15.85 9.94 11.48
C ALA A 559 14.45 9.98 12.11
N ALA A 560 13.73 11.10 11.95
CA ALA A 560 12.35 11.24 12.42
C ALA A 560 11.39 10.28 11.71
N LEU A 561 11.51 10.12 10.38
CA LEU A 561 10.68 9.19 9.59
C LEU A 561 10.99 7.73 9.91
N GLN A 562 12.27 7.36 10.04
CA GLN A 562 12.65 6.01 10.46
C GLN A 562 12.10 5.65 11.82
N LYS A 563 12.07 6.63 12.73
CA LYS A 563 11.44 6.43 14.03
C LYS A 563 9.93 6.25 13.88
N ALA A 564 9.26 7.06 13.06
CA ALA A 564 7.83 6.92 12.80
C ALA A 564 7.49 5.53 12.20
N GLN A 565 8.29 5.04 11.24
CA GLN A 565 8.14 3.68 10.69
C GLN A 565 8.26 2.60 11.77
N ARG A 566 9.32 2.66 12.60
CA ARG A 566 9.53 1.70 13.70
C ARG A 566 8.42 1.74 14.75
N ASP A 567 7.93 2.93 15.09
CA ASP A 567 6.84 3.09 16.06
C ASP A 567 5.52 2.50 15.50
N LEU A 568 5.28 2.65 14.19
CA LEU A 568 4.12 2.09 13.51
C LEU A 568 4.22 0.56 13.38
N GLU A 569 5.39 0.00 13.06
CA GLU A 569 5.63 -1.45 13.11
C GLU A 569 5.40 -2.04 14.50
N LYS A 570 5.86 -1.35 15.56
CA LYS A 570 5.62 -1.76 16.95
C LYS A 570 4.13 -1.73 17.30
N GLN A 571 3.40 -0.70 16.87
CA GLN A 571 1.95 -0.66 17.07
C GLN A 571 1.26 -1.82 16.35
N GLN A 572 1.69 -2.17 15.15
CA GLN A 572 1.15 -3.30 14.40
C GLN A 572 1.39 -4.64 15.12
N GLN A 573 2.60 -4.85 15.67
CA GLN A 573 2.94 -6.05 16.46
C GLN A 573 2.15 -6.12 17.78
N GLN A 574 1.95 -4.99 18.45
CA GLN A 574 1.16 -4.92 19.69
C GLN A 574 -0.33 -5.16 19.44
N GLN A 575 -0.87 -4.66 18.32
CA GLN A 575 -2.27 -4.92 17.92
C GLN A 575 -2.53 -6.40 17.58
N GLN A 576 -1.51 -7.16 17.15
CA GLN A 576 -1.64 -8.61 16.97
C GLN A 576 -1.71 -9.39 18.31
N GLN A 577 -1.26 -8.79 19.42
CA GLN A 577 -1.25 -9.44 20.74
C GLN A 577 -2.39 -9.00 21.69
N GLN A 578 -3.12 -7.92 21.40
CA GLN A 578 -4.25 -7.48 22.22
C GLN A 578 -5.54 -7.31 21.39
N GLN A 579 -6.38 -8.35 21.39
CA GLN A 579 -7.81 -8.21 21.08
C GLN A 579 -8.53 -7.64 22.30
N GLN A 580 -8.47 -6.32 22.51
CA GLN A 580 -9.55 -5.49 23.06
C GLN A 580 -9.00 -4.13 23.49
N GLN A 581 -9.78 -3.09 23.14
CA GLN A 581 -9.64 -1.69 23.56
C GLN A 581 -8.55 -0.85 22.87
N GLN A 582 -8.90 -0.28 21.71
CA GLN A 582 -9.03 1.17 21.63
C GLN A 582 -9.92 1.60 20.45
N GLN A 583 -11.11 2.06 20.82
CA GLN A 583 -12.09 2.70 19.96
C GLN A 583 -11.85 4.21 20.06
N GLN A 584 -10.87 4.72 19.30
CA GLN A 584 -10.83 6.13 18.92
C GLN A 584 -10.39 6.20 17.46
N GLY A 585 -11.39 6.17 16.58
CA GLY A 585 -11.26 6.35 15.15
C GLY A 585 -11.08 7.83 14.81
N GLY A 586 -9.90 8.36 15.05
CA GLY A 586 -9.39 9.53 14.34
C GLY A 586 -8.42 9.07 13.24
N GLU A 587 -8.30 9.86 12.18
CA GLU A 587 -7.16 9.74 11.26
C GLU A 587 -5.89 9.91 12.08
N GLN A 588 -5.06 8.87 12.14
CA GLN A 588 -3.78 8.98 12.81
C GLN A 588 -2.90 9.89 11.94
N PRO A 589 -2.27 10.92 12.52
CA PRO A 589 -1.35 11.76 11.75
C PRO A 589 -0.18 10.89 11.28
N LEU A 590 0.36 11.20 10.11
CA LEU A 590 1.52 10.54 9.51
C LEU A 590 2.68 10.41 10.51
N VAL A 591 2.81 11.41 11.38
CA VAL A 591 3.82 11.49 12.41
C VAL A 591 3.19 11.93 13.72
N ALA A 592 3.58 11.28 14.83
CA ALA A 592 3.09 11.63 16.16
C ALA A 592 3.46 13.06 16.56
N VAL A 593 2.60 13.73 17.34
CA VAL A 593 2.82 15.09 17.86
C VAL A 593 4.17 15.23 18.59
N LEU A 594 4.63 14.18 19.28
CA LEU A 594 5.96 14.17 19.91
C LEU A 594 7.11 14.27 18.90
N ALA A 595 6.96 13.69 17.71
CA ALA A 595 7.94 13.82 16.65
C ALA A 595 7.85 15.17 15.94
N GLU A 596 6.66 15.77 15.81
CA GLU A 596 6.53 17.17 15.37
C GLU A 596 7.20 18.16 16.33
N LEU A 597 7.04 17.97 17.65
CA LEU A 597 7.72 18.79 18.67
C LEU A 597 9.24 18.63 18.64
N LYS A 598 9.73 17.41 18.39
CA LYS A 598 11.17 17.17 18.21
C LYS A 598 11.70 17.92 16.99
N LEU A 599 10.98 17.88 15.88
CA LEU A 599 11.33 18.57 14.66
C LEU A 599 11.30 20.11 14.83
N ILE A 600 10.35 20.65 15.59
CA ILE A 600 10.38 22.07 16.00
C ILE A 600 11.61 22.40 16.85
N ARG A 601 11.96 21.52 17.81
CA ARG A 601 13.17 21.71 18.62
C ARG A 601 14.44 21.68 17.77
N THR A 602 14.53 20.80 16.77
CA THR A 602 15.70 20.77 15.90
C THR A 602 15.79 22.01 15.03
N MET A 603 14.66 22.48 14.46
CA MET A 603 14.61 23.76 13.75
C MET A 603 15.07 24.93 14.64
N GLN A 604 14.61 25.00 15.89
CA GLN A 604 15.05 26.03 16.83
C GLN A 604 16.55 25.97 17.13
N THR A 605 17.08 24.75 17.27
CA THR A 605 18.52 24.52 17.51
C THR A 605 19.34 24.97 16.30
N ARG A 606 18.84 24.73 15.07
CA ARG A 606 19.47 25.23 13.84
C ARG A 606 19.43 26.74 13.75
N VAL A 607 18.28 27.38 13.97
CA VAL A 607 18.19 28.86 13.97
C VAL A 607 19.20 29.45 14.95
N LYS A 608 19.34 28.86 16.13
CA LYS A 608 20.37 29.25 17.10
C LYS A 608 21.79 29.08 16.54
N GLY A 609 22.14 27.91 15.99
CA GLY A 609 23.47 27.65 15.44
C GLY A 609 23.83 28.54 14.23
N THR A 610 22.87 28.84 13.35
CA THR A 610 23.08 29.78 12.25
C THR A 610 23.27 31.21 12.77
N THR A 611 22.53 31.59 13.82
CA THR A 611 22.70 32.89 14.49
C THR A 611 24.10 33.03 15.10
N GLU A 612 24.60 32.02 15.80
CA GLU A 612 25.95 31.99 16.37
C GLU A 612 27.04 32.07 15.28
N ARG A 613 26.84 31.42 14.13
CA ARG A 613 27.75 31.55 12.98
C ARG A 613 27.76 32.96 12.39
N TYR A 614 26.61 33.59 12.25
CA TYR A 614 26.57 34.98 11.75
C TYR A 614 27.15 35.96 12.76
N ASP A 615 26.93 35.76 14.06
CA ASP A 615 27.53 36.56 15.12
C ASP A 615 29.07 36.49 15.09
N THR A 616 29.63 35.28 15.03
CA THR A 616 31.09 35.09 14.89
C THR A 616 31.64 35.67 13.58
N MET A 617 30.89 35.64 12.48
CA MET A 617 31.29 36.32 11.24
C MET A 617 31.29 37.84 11.38
N LEU A 618 30.32 38.42 12.09
CA LEU A 618 30.23 39.85 12.37
C LEU A 618 31.39 40.32 13.26
N GLU A 619 31.69 39.58 14.32
CA GLU A 619 32.84 39.86 15.19
C GLU A 619 34.17 39.87 14.42
N ASN A 620 34.32 38.97 13.44
CA ASN A 620 35.53 38.83 12.64
C ASN A 620 35.61 39.81 11.44
N SER A 621 34.52 40.47 11.05
CA SER A 621 34.45 41.34 9.85
C SER A 621 34.64 42.83 10.12
N GLY A 622 34.73 43.27 11.37
CA GLY A 622 34.94 44.68 11.74
C GLY A 622 33.75 45.58 11.37
N ASP A 623 34.00 46.86 11.02
CA ASP A 623 32.95 47.87 10.78
C ASP A 623 32.14 47.70 9.48
N ALA A 624 32.51 46.76 8.61
CA ALA A 624 31.85 46.56 7.32
C ALA A 624 30.95 45.31 7.35
N VAL A 625 29.74 45.45 7.93
CA VAL A 625 28.69 44.43 7.80
C VAL A 625 28.30 44.31 6.32
N PRO A 626 28.56 43.19 5.64
CA PRO A 626 28.11 43.01 4.27
C PRO A 626 26.58 43.10 4.23
N ALA A 627 26.02 43.88 3.30
CA ALA A 627 24.56 44.03 3.16
C ALA A 627 23.84 42.67 3.02
N GLU A 628 24.55 41.68 2.47
CA GLU A 628 24.10 40.29 2.33
C GLU A 628 23.86 39.58 3.67
N ILE A 629 24.61 39.88 4.73
CA ILE A 629 24.41 39.28 6.06
C ILE A 629 23.10 39.80 6.68
N ASN A 630 22.74 41.07 6.44
CA ASN A 630 21.49 41.62 6.96
C ASN A 630 20.25 40.94 6.37
N GLU A 631 20.27 40.60 5.08
CA GLU A 631 19.19 39.82 4.44
C GLU A 631 19.07 38.41 5.03
N LEU A 632 20.21 37.75 5.28
CA LEU A 632 20.24 36.43 5.92
C LEU A 632 19.72 36.46 7.36
N ILE A 633 20.05 37.50 8.14
CA ILE A 633 19.53 37.71 9.51
C ILE A 633 18.02 37.98 9.48
N GLN A 634 17.52 38.77 8.53
CA GLN A 634 16.07 38.97 8.36
C GLN A 634 15.38 37.64 8.07
N GLY A 635 15.95 36.80 7.19
CA GLY A 635 15.45 35.45 6.94
C GLY A 635 15.42 34.56 8.19
N LEU A 636 16.41 34.66 9.08
CA LEU A 636 16.39 33.95 10.37
C LEU A 636 15.28 34.45 11.30
N ALA A 637 15.04 35.76 11.35
CA ALA A 637 13.94 36.33 12.14
C ALA A 637 12.57 35.86 11.64
N GLU A 638 12.38 35.78 10.32
CA GLU A 638 11.15 35.24 9.73
C GLU A 638 10.95 33.76 10.07
N ARG A 639 12.02 32.94 10.00
CA ARG A 639 11.97 31.53 10.41
C ARG A 639 11.60 31.37 11.89
N GLN A 640 12.18 32.19 12.76
CA GLN A 640 11.86 32.19 14.19
C GLN A 640 10.39 32.56 14.44
N ASN A 641 9.85 33.55 13.72
CA ASN A 641 8.45 33.92 13.81
C ASN A 641 7.51 32.84 13.27
N ARG A 642 7.93 32.15 12.21
CA ARG A 642 7.16 31.04 11.63
C ARG A 642 7.13 29.82 12.55
N LEU A 643 8.26 29.49 13.17
CA LEU A 643 8.35 28.49 14.24
C LEU A 643 7.40 28.79 15.40
N TYR A 644 7.36 30.05 15.84
CA TYR A 644 6.42 30.50 16.86
C TYR A 644 4.96 30.26 16.42
N THR A 645 4.63 30.61 15.17
CA THR A 645 3.28 30.44 14.61
C THR A 645 2.87 28.97 14.55
N ILE A 646 3.75 28.09 14.06
CA ILE A 646 3.48 26.64 13.98
C ILE A 646 3.32 26.03 15.36
N THR A 647 4.20 26.39 16.30
CA THR A 647 4.11 25.94 17.70
C THR A 647 2.79 26.38 18.32
N ARG A 648 2.36 27.63 18.06
CA ARG A 648 1.06 28.14 18.50
C ARG A 648 -0.10 27.37 17.88
N ASP A 649 -0.06 27.11 16.58
CA ASP A 649 -1.14 26.44 15.87
C ASP A 649 -1.28 24.97 16.27
N LEU A 650 -0.17 24.29 16.58
CA LEU A 650 -0.13 22.96 17.20
C LEU A 650 -0.79 22.96 18.58
N VAL A 651 -0.45 23.92 19.44
CA VAL A 651 -1.03 24.04 20.79
C VAL A 651 -2.53 24.34 20.72
N LEU A 652 -2.95 25.20 19.78
CA LEU A 652 -4.35 25.58 19.60
C LEU A 652 -5.19 24.52 18.85
N LYS A 653 -4.57 23.42 18.39
CA LYS A 653 -5.22 22.37 17.58
C LYS A 653 -6.04 22.94 16.42
N ARG A 654 -5.61 24.06 15.85
CA ARG A 654 -6.38 24.78 14.82
C ARG A 654 -6.49 24.03 13.49
N ASN A 655 -5.77 22.91 13.39
CA ASN A 655 -5.58 22.07 12.21
C ASN A 655 -6.12 20.64 12.41
N GLN A 656 -6.88 20.37 13.50
CA GLN A 656 -7.77 19.20 13.64
C GLN A 656 -9.20 19.66 13.36
#